data_AF-A0A960P2T3-F1
#
_entry.id   AF-A0A960P2T3-F1
#
_cell.length_a   1.000
_cell.length_b   1.000
_cell.length_c   1.000
_cell.angle_alpha   90.00
_cell.angle_beta   90.00
_cell.angle_gamma   90.00
#
_symmetry.space_group_name_H-M   'P 1'
#
loop_
_entity.id
_entity.type
_entity.pdbx_description
1 polymer ?
#
loop_
_entity_poly.entity_id
_entity_poly.type
_entity_poly.pdbx_seq_one_letter_code
_entity_poly.pdbx_strand_id
1 'polypeptide(L)'
;MMNGTRRRVLATSLASLCLLVTFASGGAAAQDGESTPATASRVLVYSVPTLQWEDLAEYDTPNLDRLLAASAVGDLSVRSVTRRTSAVDGYATLNAGTRTEGTPQGSLAFVAGATSGSVDQFGDPTEVPSGAFETPDPDAELPAQPIPPPEPDLEQENPDGTAPPAESPVPEAGETYDGSPAAEEFARRTGVLPGLGEVFNFGIVSMRQLNDSLLFDSEVGALGDALVEGGMRPVVIANGDHGLGEDEVDYRREASIGLMNHDGLVERGRVGRTLLEVDPSAPFGTRYDNPVVSRAFVSLWRDDSVVLVEASDLVRYEDAAPLVLESQRERFRRQAVESSDELLGMLLDEVDPERDAVVVVAPYASNESTSLTVVGVSAPGLEPGLLSSGTTRRAGFAQTVDIAPTILDLVGLEKPSSMEGTVIQTNPGGADAEERAEFLAAADDAARFRDRTLGGASVVFVLAQLGLWVLAVWTLARPGRRLRTATEVGTLAVIGFLPVTYFAGAFPFHDWGSAAWWGFVLGMSAVLGATMQALGRRYLVDPLMLALGFVVALLSVDILFGGPLQFNTVFGYSPTVAGRFNGLGNPAFSMLTAAGIILAALVAHRVRGSVGTWCAVALLGWCVILDGAPMLGADVGGALSLVPAAGVTAFMLLGWRIRLRTVVLGAAATVLVVIGFGALDLLRPESQQTHLGRLLSDIGANGAGAFETVVLRKLNANLSVLNTSIWTLMLPLVFAAVAFVFWWAPWRLRTIAERIPEERAAVAGLIVAMVLGFALNDSGISVPGIMLGVVSASLMNLLLRVDDGLPSTPGEAPTPGSPVQEPPGEPSQSERTKSTEPSPEVSTGS
;
A
#
# COMPACT_ATOMS: atom_id res chain seq x y z
N MET A 1 -1.39 -12.59 51.68
CA MET A 1 -0.10 -13.19 51.29
C MET A 1 -0.35 -14.14 50.13
N MET A 2 0.13 -13.83 48.93
CA MET A 2 -0.10 -14.63 47.72
C MET A 2 1.04 -15.63 47.51
N ASN A 3 0.71 -16.90 47.27
CA ASN A 3 1.66 -18.01 47.14
C ASN A 3 2.67 -17.81 45.99
N GLY A 4 3.96 -17.97 46.32
CA GLY A 4 5.12 -17.69 45.46
C GLY A 4 5.22 -18.51 44.17
N THR A 5 4.43 -19.57 44.03
CA THR A 5 4.40 -20.42 42.84
C THR A 5 3.71 -19.75 41.64
N ARG A 6 2.71 -18.88 41.88
CA ARG A 6 2.00 -18.15 40.81
C ARG A 6 2.78 -16.95 40.25
N ARG A 7 3.65 -16.34 41.07
CA ARG A 7 4.58 -15.30 40.61
C ARG A 7 5.63 -15.87 39.65
N ARG A 8 6.08 -17.11 39.88
CA ARG A 8 7.06 -17.78 39.03
C ARG A 8 6.50 -18.12 37.66
N VAL A 9 5.26 -18.63 37.56
CA VAL A 9 4.65 -18.99 36.26
C VAL A 9 4.37 -17.76 35.40
N LEU A 10 3.84 -16.68 35.98
CA LEU A 10 3.59 -15.43 35.23
C LEU A 10 4.90 -14.73 34.83
N ALA A 11 5.92 -14.79 35.69
CA ALA A 11 7.26 -14.28 35.38
C ALA A 11 8.01 -15.15 34.37
N THR A 12 7.84 -16.47 34.36
CA THR A 12 8.44 -17.34 33.33
C THR A 12 7.75 -17.21 31.99
N SER A 13 6.43 -16.97 31.93
CA SER A 13 5.75 -16.71 30.65
C SER A 13 6.07 -15.32 30.07
N LEU A 14 6.20 -14.29 30.91
CA LEU A 14 6.74 -12.99 30.47
C LEU A 14 8.22 -13.08 30.10
N ALA A 15 9.02 -13.86 30.84
CA ALA A 15 10.43 -14.06 30.53
C ALA A 15 10.64 -14.89 29.27
N SER A 16 9.78 -15.86 28.94
CA SER A 16 9.81 -16.58 27.67
C SER A 16 9.40 -15.70 26.48
N LEU A 17 8.46 -14.77 26.68
CA LEU A 17 8.11 -13.76 25.68
C LEU A 17 9.25 -12.73 25.49
N CYS A 18 9.94 -12.34 26.57
CA CYS A 18 11.14 -11.51 26.50
C CYS A 18 12.36 -12.25 25.92
N LEU A 19 12.50 -13.58 26.14
CA LEU A 19 13.59 -14.40 25.58
C LEU A 19 13.42 -14.62 24.07
N LEU A 20 12.16 -14.70 23.59
CA LEU A 20 11.85 -14.72 22.15
C LEU A 20 12.14 -13.36 21.48
N VAL A 21 12.00 -12.26 22.23
CA VAL A 21 12.34 -10.90 21.77
C VAL A 21 13.84 -10.62 21.77
N THR A 22 14.66 -11.40 22.50
CA THR A 22 16.14 -11.20 22.54
C THR A 22 16.91 -11.97 21.46
N PHE A 23 16.24 -12.83 20.67
CA PHE A 23 16.89 -13.55 19.56
C PHE A 23 16.73 -12.89 18.18
N ALA A 24 15.99 -11.77 18.10
CA ALA A 24 15.83 -10.98 16.87
C ALA A 24 16.65 -9.66 16.86
N SER A 25 17.51 -9.45 17.87
CA SER A 25 18.29 -8.22 18.05
C SER A 25 19.59 -8.21 17.24
N GLY A 26 19.47 -8.36 15.93
CA GLY A 26 20.54 -8.15 14.94
C GLY A 26 20.30 -6.93 14.07
N GLY A 27 19.70 -5.86 14.61
CA GLY A 27 19.53 -4.59 13.89
C GLY A 27 20.76 -3.73 14.08
N ALA A 28 21.69 -3.77 13.12
CA ALA A 28 22.84 -2.88 13.07
C ALA A 28 22.35 -1.42 13.05
N ALA A 29 22.84 -0.62 13.99
CA ALA A 29 22.73 0.83 13.92
C ALA A 29 23.58 1.30 12.72
N ALA A 30 22.91 1.67 11.63
CA ALA A 30 23.55 2.33 10.50
C ALA A 30 24.15 3.65 11.00
N GLN A 31 25.46 3.79 10.85
CA GLN A 31 26.15 5.06 11.02
C GLN A 31 25.96 5.85 9.73
N ASP A 32 25.31 7.00 9.82
CA ASP A 32 25.19 7.98 8.73
C ASP A 32 26.60 8.48 8.36
N GLY A 33 27.20 7.88 7.34
CA GLY A 33 28.36 8.40 6.63
C GLY A 33 27.89 9.02 5.33
N GLU A 34 27.83 10.35 5.26
CA GLU A 34 27.67 11.08 3.99
C GLU A 34 28.93 10.87 3.14
N SER A 35 28.94 9.81 2.33
CA SER A 35 29.77 9.74 1.13
C SER A 35 28.91 10.18 -0.04
N THR A 36 29.06 11.43 -0.48
CA THR A 36 28.44 11.90 -1.72
C THR A 36 29.01 11.06 -2.88
N PRO A 37 28.18 10.32 -3.64
CA PRO A 37 28.66 9.55 -4.79
C PRO A 37 29.37 10.47 -5.79
N ALA A 38 30.33 9.91 -6.53
CA ALA A 38 30.93 10.66 -7.62
C ALA A 38 29.89 10.79 -8.74
N THR A 39 29.70 12.01 -9.26
CA THR A 39 28.74 12.29 -10.33
C THR A 39 29.11 11.51 -11.60
N ALA A 40 28.18 10.72 -12.12
CA ALA A 40 28.35 9.95 -13.34
C ALA A 40 28.28 10.87 -14.58
N SER A 41 29.10 10.61 -15.58
CA SER A 41 29.08 11.36 -16.85
C SER A 41 27.96 10.90 -17.79
N ARG A 42 27.49 9.66 -17.63
CA ARG A 42 26.43 9.02 -18.42
C ARG A 42 25.65 8.05 -17.54
N VAL A 43 24.37 7.86 -17.83
CA VAL A 43 23.52 6.90 -17.10
C VAL A 43 22.78 6.00 -18.08
N LEU A 44 22.97 4.68 -17.94
CA LEU A 44 22.17 3.67 -18.62
C LEU A 44 21.01 3.28 -17.69
N VAL A 45 19.78 3.52 -18.13
CA VAL A 45 18.58 3.00 -17.48
C VAL A 45 18.13 1.76 -18.25
N TYR A 46 18.47 0.58 -17.73
CA TYR A 46 18.07 -0.68 -18.34
C TYR A 46 16.71 -1.12 -17.75
N SER A 47 15.65 -0.92 -18.53
CA SER A 47 14.30 -1.32 -18.12
C SER A 47 14.07 -2.80 -18.45
N VAL A 48 13.74 -3.58 -17.42
CA VAL A 48 13.44 -5.01 -17.48
C VAL A 48 12.01 -5.26 -17.00
N PRO A 49 11.00 -4.92 -17.84
CA PRO A 49 9.60 -5.03 -17.47
C PRO A 49 9.25 -6.35 -16.78
N THR A 50 8.51 -6.29 -15.67
CA THR A 50 7.96 -7.44 -14.95
C THR A 50 8.98 -8.42 -14.35
N LEU A 51 10.28 -8.13 -14.42
CA LEU A 51 11.32 -8.99 -13.86
C LEU A 51 11.23 -9.07 -12.32
N GLN A 52 11.33 -10.28 -11.80
CA GLN A 52 11.30 -10.61 -10.38
C GLN A 52 12.61 -11.30 -9.97
N TRP A 53 12.91 -11.30 -8.67
CA TRP A 53 14.09 -12.00 -8.14
C TRP A 53 14.05 -13.52 -8.35
N GLU A 54 12.85 -14.12 -8.40
CA GLU A 54 12.67 -15.55 -8.73
C GLU A 54 13.13 -15.88 -10.15
N ASP A 55 12.93 -14.98 -11.12
CA ASP A 55 13.36 -15.17 -12.51
C ASP A 55 14.90 -15.36 -12.59
N LEU A 56 15.67 -14.62 -11.78
CA LEU A 56 17.13 -14.69 -11.73
C LEU A 56 17.65 -16.02 -11.13
N ALA A 57 16.83 -16.69 -10.31
CA ALA A 57 17.17 -18.00 -9.76
C ALA A 57 16.77 -19.15 -10.72
N GLU A 58 15.79 -18.92 -11.59
CA GLU A 58 15.22 -19.94 -12.48
C GLU A 58 15.89 -19.97 -13.88
N TYR A 59 16.29 -18.81 -14.39
CA TYR A 59 16.81 -18.64 -15.75
C TYR A 59 18.31 -18.32 -15.76
N ASP A 60 18.97 -18.55 -16.89
CA ASP A 60 20.40 -18.29 -17.05
C ASP A 60 20.61 -16.80 -17.38
N THR A 61 20.94 -16.00 -16.36
CA THR A 61 21.09 -14.53 -16.48
C THR A 61 22.48 -14.03 -16.03
N PRO A 62 23.58 -14.50 -16.64
CA PRO A 62 24.93 -14.25 -16.14
C PRO A 62 25.35 -12.77 -16.16
N ASN A 63 24.74 -11.91 -16.98
CA ASN A 63 25.07 -10.49 -17.03
C ASN A 63 24.32 -9.69 -15.96
N LEU A 64 23.03 -9.94 -15.78
CA LEU A 64 22.23 -9.42 -14.68
C LEU A 64 22.81 -9.86 -13.34
N ASP A 65 23.13 -11.14 -13.16
CA ASP A 65 23.70 -11.66 -11.91
C ASP A 65 24.99 -10.95 -11.54
N ARG A 66 25.90 -10.78 -12.51
CA ARG A 66 27.18 -10.10 -12.32
C ARG A 66 27.00 -8.62 -11.98
N LEU A 67 26.10 -7.93 -12.71
CA LEU A 67 25.81 -6.52 -12.48
C LEU A 67 25.16 -6.32 -11.10
N LEU A 68 24.11 -7.08 -10.78
CA LEU A 68 23.36 -6.95 -9.53
C LEU A 68 24.22 -7.36 -8.32
N ALA A 69 25.11 -8.34 -8.47
CA ALA A 69 26.08 -8.69 -7.42
C ALA A 69 26.99 -7.51 -7.05
N ALA A 70 27.37 -6.68 -8.02
CA ALA A 70 28.18 -5.47 -7.85
C ALA A 70 27.34 -4.20 -7.59
N SER A 71 26.02 -4.31 -7.51
CA SER A 71 25.11 -3.16 -7.36
C SER A 71 24.56 -3.05 -5.94
N ALA A 72 24.00 -1.88 -5.65
CA ALA A 72 22.99 -1.73 -4.62
C ALA A 72 21.64 -2.24 -5.13
N VAL A 73 21.04 -3.20 -4.45
CA VAL A 73 19.87 -3.93 -4.96
C VAL A 73 18.69 -3.93 -3.99
N GLY A 74 17.49 -4.08 -4.52
CA GLY A 74 16.29 -4.23 -3.70
C GLY A 74 15.05 -4.60 -4.48
N ASP A 75 13.97 -4.74 -3.73
CA ASP A 75 12.61 -4.86 -4.22
C ASP A 75 12.03 -3.49 -4.52
N LEU A 76 11.52 -3.35 -5.74
CA LEU A 76 10.78 -2.19 -6.19
C LEU A 76 9.28 -2.44 -6.05
N SER A 77 8.65 -1.61 -5.24
CA SER A 77 7.21 -1.52 -5.12
C SER A 77 6.65 -0.58 -6.20
N VAL A 78 5.95 -1.15 -7.18
CA VAL A 78 5.53 -0.46 -8.41
C VAL A 78 4.22 0.31 -8.34
N ARG A 79 3.68 0.56 -7.13
CA ARG A 79 2.33 1.14 -6.96
C ARG A 79 2.21 2.56 -7.52
N SER A 80 1.36 2.70 -8.54
CA SER A 80 0.84 3.98 -9.07
C SER A 80 -0.46 4.42 -8.39
N VAL A 81 -1.23 5.31 -9.01
CA VAL A 81 -2.58 5.72 -8.53
C VAL A 81 -3.52 4.51 -8.43
N THR A 82 -3.52 3.66 -9.45
CA THR A 82 -4.37 2.48 -9.62
C THR A 82 -3.80 1.24 -8.95
N ARG A 83 -4.67 0.42 -8.31
CA ARG A 83 -4.22 -0.74 -7.50
C ARG A 83 -3.35 -1.73 -8.26
N ARG A 84 -3.51 -1.80 -9.58
CA ARG A 84 -2.62 -2.47 -10.51
C ARG A 84 -2.03 -1.43 -11.42
N THR A 85 -0.71 -1.45 -11.54
CA THR A 85 0.07 -0.51 -12.33
C THR A 85 0.26 -1.10 -13.72
N SER A 86 -0.27 -0.41 -14.73
CA SER A 86 0.00 -0.72 -16.13
C SER A 86 1.40 -0.28 -16.55
N ALA A 87 1.85 -0.69 -17.74
CA ALA A 87 3.13 -0.23 -18.30
C ALA A 87 3.20 1.31 -18.38
N VAL A 88 2.12 1.94 -18.86
CA VAL A 88 2.01 3.41 -18.94
C VAL A 88 2.09 4.04 -17.54
N ASP A 89 1.36 3.50 -16.57
CA ASP A 89 1.39 4.01 -15.19
C ASP A 89 2.80 3.94 -14.57
N GLY A 90 3.51 2.83 -14.82
CA GLY A 90 4.84 2.57 -14.30
C GLY A 90 5.86 3.58 -14.80
N TYR A 91 5.93 3.79 -16.12
CA TYR A 91 6.83 4.79 -16.72
C TYR A 91 6.42 6.22 -16.39
N ALA A 92 5.12 6.54 -16.32
CA ALA A 92 4.65 7.86 -15.95
C ALA A 92 5.01 8.19 -14.49
N THR A 93 4.82 7.23 -13.58
CA THR A 93 5.19 7.38 -12.15
C THR A 93 6.70 7.51 -11.97
N LEU A 94 7.49 6.75 -12.75
CA LEU A 94 8.95 6.87 -12.77
C LEU A 94 9.35 8.29 -13.20
N ASN A 95 8.82 8.77 -14.31
CA ASN A 95 9.17 10.06 -14.91
C ASN A 95 8.75 11.26 -14.04
N ALA A 96 7.57 11.20 -13.43
CA ALA A 96 7.08 12.28 -12.58
C ALA A 96 7.73 12.32 -11.19
N GLY A 97 8.35 11.24 -10.73
CA GLY A 97 8.86 11.11 -9.35
C GLY A 97 7.76 11.18 -8.28
N THR A 98 6.50 10.98 -8.69
CA THR A 98 5.27 11.06 -7.89
C THR A 98 4.25 10.09 -8.49
N ARG A 99 3.24 9.65 -7.74
CA ARG A 99 2.24 8.69 -8.25
C ARG A 99 1.43 9.29 -9.40
N THR A 100 1.48 8.63 -10.56
CA THR A 100 0.86 9.12 -11.80
C THR A 100 -0.05 8.06 -12.41
N GLU A 101 -1.12 8.49 -13.07
CA GLU A 101 -1.99 7.61 -13.87
C GLU A 101 -1.75 7.85 -15.36
N GLY A 102 -1.52 6.77 -16.10
CA GLY A 102 -1.32 6.76 -17.53
C GLY A 102 -2.63 6.67 -18.31
N THR A 103 -2.56 6.97 -19.61
CA THR A 103 -3.66 6.73 -20.55
C THR A 103 -3.20 5.77 -21.65
N PRO A 104 -4.11 5.02 -22.30
CA PRO A 104 -3.74 4.08 -23.37
C PRO A 104 -2.94 4.74 -24.52
N GLN A 105 -3.17 6.03 -24.78
CA GLN A 105 -2.42 6.79 -25.78
C GLN A 105 -0.93 6.91 -25.46
N GLY A 106 -0.51 6.64 -24.23
CA GLY A 106 0.89 6.60 -23.82
C GLY A 106 1.71 5.49 -24.50
N SER A 107 1.08 4.47 -25.08
CA SER A 107 1.79 3.46 -25.87
C SER A 107 2.14 3.93 -27.29
N LEU A 108 1.58 5.07 -27.73
CA LEU A 108 1.77 5.65 -29.06
C LEU A 108 2.92 6.66 -29.02
N ALA A 109 4.11 6.20 -29.39
CA ALA A 109 5.29 7.03 -29.55
C ALA A 109 5.94 6.81 -30.91
N PHE A 110 6.50 7.86 -31.51
CA PHE A 110 7.07 7.80 -32.85
C PHE A 110 8.36 8.61 -32.92
N VAL A 111 9.20 8.32 -33.91
CA VAL A 111 10.41 9.10 -34.19
C VAL A 111 10.15 10.07 -35.34
N ALA A 112 10.57 11.32 -35.14
CA ALA A 112 10.48 12.35 -36.16
C ALA A 112 11.53 12.12 -37.26
N GLY A 113 11.06 11.92 -38.50
CA GLY A 113 11.90 11.70 -39.67
C GLY A 113 12.16 12.95 -40.50
N ALA A 114 12.97 12.82 -41.56
CA ALA A 114 13.33 13.92 -42.46
C ALA A 114 12.15 14.52 -43.26
N THR A 115 11.02 13.82 -43.31
CA THR A 115 9.79 14.22 -44.00
C THR A 115 8.79 14.97 -43.12
N SER A 116 9.12 15.24 -41.85
CA SER A 116 8.28 16.03 -40.94
C SER A 116 8.18 17.47 -41.46
N GLY A 117 6.98 17.96 -41.76
CA GLY A 117 6.73 19.18 -42.53
C GLY A 117 7.36 20.48 -41.99
N SER A 118 7.39 21.54 -42.80
CA SER A 118 7.99 22.84 -42.43
C SER A 118 7.15 23.60 -41.40
N VAL A 119 7.84 24.20 -40.41
CA VAL A 119 7.33 24.98 -39.25
C VAL A 119 6.36 26.13 -39.62
N ASP A 120 6.36 26.62 -40.87
CA ASP A 120 5.61 27.81 -41.30
C ASP A 120 4.06 27.70 -41.22
N GLN A 121 3.48 26.54 -40.90
CA GLN A 121 2.02 26.35 -40.80
C GLN A 121 1.43 26.49 -39.38
N PHE A 122 2.26 26.48 -38.34
CA PHE A 122 1.81 26.51 -36.95
C PHE A 122 2.46 27.73 -36.27
N GLY A 123 1.72 28.85 -36.24
CA GLY A 123 2.21 30.14 -35.73
C GLY A 123 2.63 30.13 -34.25
N ASP A 124 3.27 31.23 -33.82
CA ASP A 124 3.76 31.45 -32.46
C ASP A 124 2.64 31.24 -31.41
N PRO A 125 2.84 30.35 -30.40
CA PRO A 125 1.82 30.01 -29.40
C PRO A 125 1.42 31.18 -28.48
N THR A 126 2.06 32.34 -28.59
CA THR A 126 1.71 33.55 -27.82
C THR A 126 0.75 34.52 -28.52
N GLU A 127 0.44 34.32 -29.80
CA GLU A 127 -0.49 35.18 -30.54
C GLU A 127 -1.90 34.59 -30.61
N VAL A 128 -2.82 35.12 -29.81
CA VAL A 128 -4.27 34.85 -29.95
C VAL A 128 -4.83 35.75 -31.07
N PRO A 129 -5.35 35.21 -32.20
CA PRO A 129 -6.01 36.04 -33.20
C PRO A 129 -7.41 36.41 -32.69
N SER A 130 -7.60 37.68 -32.35
CA SER A 130 -8.93 38.24 -32.14
C SER A 130 -9.63 38.43 -33.48
N GLY A 131 -10.51 37.51 -33.89
CA GLY A 131 -11.35 37.77 -35.05
C GLY A 131 -12.11 36.59 -35.66
N ALA A 132 -13.43 36.64 -35.49
CA ALA A 132 -14.46 36.16 -36.41
C ALA A 132 -14.59 34.65 -36.70
N PHE A 133 -15.56 34.04 -36.03
CA PHE A 133 -16.36 32.96 -36.61
C PHE A 133 -17.15 33.53 -37.81
N GLU A 134 -16.73 33.23 -39.04
CA GLU A 134 -17.61 33.22 -40.19
C GLU A 134 -17.96 31.77 -40.55
N THR A 135 -19.25 31.52 -40.70
CA THR A 135 -19.84 30.23 -41.08
C THR A 135 -19.46 29.86 -42.52
N PRO A 136 -19.19 28.58 -42.85
CA PRO A 136 -18.84 28.17 -44.22
C PRO A 136 -20.04 28.27 -45.18
N ASP A 137 -19.76 28.75 -46.39
CA ASP A 137 -20.66 28.77 -47.54
C ASP A 137 -20.91 27.33 -48.05
N PRO A 138 -22.18 26.86 -48.21
CA PRO A 138 -22.46 25.47 -48.60
C PRO A 138 -22.17 25.13 -50.07
N ASP A 139 -21.81 26.09 -50.91
CA ASP A 139 -21.77 25.92 -52.38
C ASP A 139 -20.35 25.96 -53.00
N ALA A 140 -19.27 25.77 -52.23
CA ALA A 140 -17.91 25.76 -52.76
C ALA A 140 -17.55 24.42 -53.44
N GLU A 141 -17.48 24.41 -54.78
CA GLU A 141 -17.00 23.28 -55.60
C GLU A 141 -15.52 22.95 -55.35
N LEU A 142 -15.23 21.67 -55.10
CA LEU A 142 -13.88 21.10 -54.98
C LEU A 142 -13.16 21.08 -56.35
N PRO A 143 -11.92 21.60 -56.47
CA PRO A 143 -11.12 21.38 -57.67
C PRO A 143 -10.46 20.00 -57.66
N ALA A 144 -10.54 19.30 -58.79
CA ALA A 144 -9.91 18.00 -59.02
C ALA A 144 -8.37 18.12 -59.04
N GLN A 145 -7.69 17.27 -58.27
CA GLN A 145 -6.23 17.14 -58.26
C GLN A 145 -5.74 16.25 -59.42
N PRO A 146 -4.66 16.61 -60.14
CA PRO A 146 -4.07 15.75 -61.17
C PRO A 146 -3.16 14.67 -60.57
N ILE A 147 -3.18 13.49 -61.20
CA ILE A 147 -2.36 12.31 -60.89
C ILE A 147 -0.89 12.57 -61.34
N PRO A 148 0.14 12.32 -60.50
CA PRO A 148 1.54 12.43 -60.91
C PRO A 148 2.00 11.19 -61.71
N PRO A 149 3.00 11.32 -62.62
CA PRO A 149 3.53 10.19 -63.39
C PRO A 149 4.44 9.29 -62.53
N PRO A 150 4.69 8.02 -62.94
CA PRO A 150 5.56 7.11 -62.20
C PRO A 150 7.04 7.50 -62.39
N GLU A 151 7.83 7.40 -61.30
CA GLU A 151 9.29 7.55 -61.32
C GLU A 151 10.00 6.29 -61.85
N PRO A 152 11.22 6.43 -62.42
CA PRO A 152 11.94 5.34 -63.06
C PRO A 152 12.81 4.54 -62.08
N ASP A 153 12.95 3.24 -62.39
CA ASP A 153 13.87 2.30 -61.75
C ASP A 153 15.33 2.80 -61.73
N LEU A 154 15.98 2.73 -60.57
CA LEU A 154 17.43 2.89 -60.44
C LEU A 154 18.03 1.68 -59.74
N GLU A 155 18.38 0.67 -60.55
CA GLU A 155 19.50 -0.23 -60.26
C GLU A 155 20.82 0.53 -60.46
N GLN A 156 21.61 0.73 -59.42
CA GLN A 156 23.07 0.91 -59.55
C GLN A 156 23.79 0.17 -58.43
N GLU A 157 24.43 -0.93 -58.83
CA GLU A 157 25.48 -1.61 -58.08
C GLU A 157 26.67 -0.67 -57.85
N ASN A 158 27.22 -0.67 -56.64
CA ASN A 158 28.46 0.02 -56.30
C ASN A 158 29.65 -0.96 -56.38
N PRO A 159 30.60 -0.80 -57.30
CA PRO A 159 31.74 -1.70 -57.46
C PRO A 159 33.00 -1.04 -56.88
N ASP A 160 33.15 -0.97 -55.57
CA ASP A 160 34.48 -0.78 -54.95
C ASP A 160 34.48 -1.23 -53.48
N GLY A 161 35.24 -2.29 -53.21
CA GLY A 161 35.36 -2.97 -51.91
C GLY A 161 36.19 -2.22 -50.87
N THR A 162 35.78 -1.00 -50.53
CA THR A 162 36.28 -0.24 -49.37
C THR A 162 35.25 -0.25 -48.25
N ALA A 163 35.66 -0.66 -47.05
CA ALA A 163 34.82 -0.60 -45.85
C ALA A 163 34.30 0.83 -45.65
N PRO A 164 32.99 1.04 -45.43
CA PRO A 164 32.43 2.37 -45.32
C PRO A 164 32.94 3.03 -44.02
N PRO A 165 33.15 4.36 -44.03
CA PRO A 165 33.39 5.12 -42.80
C PRO A 165 32.17 4.97 -41.88
N ALA A 166 32.37 5.09 -40.56
CA ALA A 166 31.29 5.06 -39.57
C ALA A 166 30.16 6.00 -40.02
N GLU A 167 29.06 5.41 -40.48
CA GLU A 167 27.93 6.14 -41.04
C GLU A 167 27.35 7.04 -39.95
N SER A 168 27.21 8.32 -40.26
CA SER A 168 26.29 9.19 -39.53
C SER A 168 24.94 8.47 -39.42
N PRO A 169 24.27 8.46 -38.25
CA PRO A 169 23.06 7.68 -38.08
C PRO A 169 22.03 8.09 -39.13
N VAL A 170 21.66 7.16 -40.00
CA VAL A 170 20.56 7.36 -40.95
C VAL A 170 19.32 7.66 -40.12
N PRO A 171 18.66 8.82 -40.30
CA PRO A 171 17.43 9.13 -39.59
C PRO A 171 16.37 8.08 -39.90
N GLU A 172 15.58 7.66 -38.92
CA GLU A 172 14.42 6.82 -39.20
C GLU A 172 13.45 7.58 -40.13
N ALA A 173 12.84 6.86 -41.06
CA ALA A 173 11.79 7.43 -41.88
C ALA A 173 10.60 7.82 -40.98
N GLY A 174 9.99 8.98 -41.23
CA GLY A 174 8.87 9.44 -40.41
C GLY A 174 7.69 8.48 -40.52
N GLU A 175 7.17 8.02 -39.38
CA GLU A 175 6.03 7.11 -39.32
C GLU A 175 4.70 7.84 -39.56
N THR A 176 3.70 7.10 -40.04
CA THR A 176 2.33 7.59 -40.19
C THR A 176 1.43 7.03 -39.08
N TYR A 177 0.45 7.82 -38.68
CA TYR A 177 -0.62 7.43 -37.77
C TYR A 177 -1.96 7.79 -38.40
N ASP A 178 -2.85 6.81 -38.53
CA ASP A 178 -4.18 6.95 -39.15
C ASP A 178 -4.13 7.62 -40.55
N GLY A 179 -3.15 7.20 -41.35
CA GLY A 179 -2.95 7.70 -42.73
C GLY A 179 -2.31 9.09 -42.85
N SER A 180 -1.95 9.76 -41.75
CA SER A 180 -1.27 11.06 -41.73
C SER A 180 0.14 10.97 -41.13
N PRO A 181 1.09 11.86 -41.45
CA PRO A 181 2.37 11.92 -40.74
C PRO A 181 2.16 12.09 -39.24
N ALA A 182 2.75 11.21 -38.42
CA ALA A 182 2.53 11.21 -36.98
C ALA A 182 2.99 12.52 -36.31
N ALA A 183 4.08 13.13 -36.83
CA ALA A 183 4.61 14.40 -36.31
C ALA A 183 3.63 15.57 -36.52
N GLU A 184 2.90 15.62 -37.64
CA GLU A 184 1.88 16.64 -37.88
C GLU A 184 0.65 16.44 -36.99
N GLU A 185 0.25 15.19 -36.76
CA GLU A 185 -0.83 14.87 -35.83
C GLU A 185 -0.47 15.24 -34.40
N PHE A 186 0.79 15.02 -33.99
CA PHE A 186 1.31 15.50 -32.71
C PHE A 186 1.21 17.03 -32.61
N ALA A 187 1.72 17.74 -33.61
CA ALA A 187 1.71 19.20 -33.64
C ALA A 187 0.28 19.77 -33.60
N ARG A 188 -0.71 19.09 -34.21
CA ARG A 188 -2.13 19.47 -34.09
C ARG A 188 -2.67 19.36 -32.66
N ARG A 189 -2.14 18.44 -31.85
CA ARG A 189 -2.58 18.20 -30.47
C ARG A 189 -1.86 19.06 -29.46
N THR A 190 -0.58 19.33 -29.67
CA THR A 190 0.31 20.00 -28.70
C THR A 190 0.70 21.43 -29.10
N GLY A 191 0.61 21.76 -30.39
CA GLY A 191 1.19 22.98 -30.94
C GLY A 191 2.71 22.91 -31.15
N VAL A 192 3.34 21.77 -30.84
CA VAL A 192 4.79 21.59 -30.93
C VAL A 192 5.12 20.63 -32.06
N LEU A 193 5.97 21.05 -32.98
CA LEU A 193 6.45 20.19 -34.06
C LEU A 193 7.76 19.50 -33.65
N PRO A 194 7.82 18.15 -33.62
CA PRO A 194 9.02 17.42 -33.26
C PRO A 194 10.17 17.64 -34.25
N GLY A 195 11.37 17.86 -33.74
CA GLY A 195 12.62 17.98 -34.48
C GLY A 195 13.19 16.64 -34.95
N LEU A 196 14.06 16.67 -35.96
CA LEU A 196 14.62 15.44 -36.57
C LEU A 196 15.31 14.54 -35.53
N GLY A 197 14.82 13.30 -35.41
CA GLY A 197 15.36 12.28 -34.50
C GLY A 197 14.79 12.33 -33.08
N GLU A 198 13.95 13.32 -32.75
CA GLU A 198 13.20 13.35 -31.48
C GLU A 198 12.16 12.23 -31.46
N VAL A 199 11.94 11.67 -30.29
CA VAL A 199 10.80 10.78 -30.03
C VAL A 199 9.68 11.62 -29.42
N PHE A 200 8.45 11.45 -29.88
CA PHE A 200 7.28 12.15 -29.36
C PHE A 200 6.18 11.17 -28.97
N ASN A 201 5.49 11.43 -27.85
CA ASN A 201 4.48 10.55 -27.29
C ASN A 201 3.09 11.20 -27.26
N PHE A 202 2.11 10.58 -27.93
CA PHE A 202 0.75 11.13 -28.05
C PHE A 202 -0.02 11.19 -26.72
N GLY A 203 0.37 10.38 -25.75
CA GLY A 203 -0.29 10.30 -24.46
C GLY A 203 -0.18 11.58 -23.63
N ILE A 204 0.82 12.43 -23.87
CA ILE A 204 1.15 13.59 -23.02
C ILE A 204 -0.06 14.48 -22.71
N VAL A 205 -0.87 14.83 -23.72
CA VAL A 205 -2.03 15.71 -23.55
C VAL A 205 -3.06 15.08 -22.62
N SER A 206 -3.39 13.82 -22.86
CA SER A 206 -4.40 13.10 -22.07
C SER A 206 -3.91 12.76 -20.66
N MET A 207 -2.63 12.42 -20.49
CA MET A 207 -2.05 12.14 -19.18
C MET A 207 -1.98 13.39 -18.32
N ARG A 208 -1.60 14.55 -18.87
CA ARG A 208 -1.65 15.83 -18.15
C ARG A 208 -3.05 16.16 -17.66
N GLN A 209 -4.03 16.17 -18.57
CA GLN A 209 -5.42 16.45 -18.21
C GLN A 209 -5.98 15.50 -17.15
N LEU A 210 -5.60 14.21 -17.23
CA LEU A 210 -5.97 13.23 -16.22
C LEU A 210 -5.32 13.56 -14.87
N ASN A 211 -4.01 13.74 -14.81
CA ASN A 211 -3.27 13.93 -13.55
C ASN A 211 -3.53 15.28 -12.89
N ASP A 212 -3.79 16.35 -13.66
CA ASP A 212 -4.25 17.65 -13.15
C ASP A 212 -5.57 17.53 -12.36
N SER A 213 -6.38 16.50 -12.65
CA SER A 213 -7.61 16.21 -11.93
C SER A 213 -7.41 15.34 -10.68
N LEU A 214 -6.23 14.74 -10.52
CA LEU A 214 -5.91 13.80 -9.43
C LEU A 214 -5.42 14.51 -8.16
N LEU A 215 -5.01 13.71 -7.17
CA LEU A 215 -4.68 14.12 -5.80
C LEU A 215 -3.19 14.34 -5.55
N PHE A 216 -2.37 14.00 -6.54
CA PHE A 216 -0.95 13.76 -6.35
C PHE A 216 -0.07 14.89 -6.89
N ASP A 217 -0.66 16.01 -7.36
CA ASP A 217 0.04 17.16 -7.95
C ASP A 217 1.20 16.73 -8.87
N SER A 218 0.93 15.71 -9.69
CA SER A 218 1.93 14.99 -10.48
C SER A 218 2.25 15.76 -11.77
N GLU A 219 3.51 16.10 -11.96
CA GLU A 219 3.99 16.75 -13.18
C GLU A 219 4.55 15.70 -14.15
N VAL A 220 3.74 15.32 -15.15
CA VAL A 220 4.19 14.42 -16.23
C VAL A 220 5.23 15.15 -17.08
N GLY A 221 6.43 14.60 -17.17
CA GLY A 221 7.58 15.16 -17.87
C GLY A 221 8.70 15.67 -16.95
N ALA A 222 8.51 15.68 -15.63
CA ALA A 222 9.40 16.37 -14.69
C ALA A 222 10.86 15.89 -14.74
N LEU A 223 11.12 14.58 -14.87
CA LEU A 223 12.48 14.07 -15.05
C LEU A 223 13.09 14.54 -16.37
N GLY A 224 12.33 14.48 -17.47
CA GLY A 224 12.81 14.89 -18.79
C GLY A 224 13.17 16.38 -18.84
N ASP A 225 12.33 17.24 -18.26
CA ASP A 225 12.61 18.67 -18.13
C ASP A 225 13.89 18.92 -17.33
N ALA A 226 13.98 18.34 -16.13
CA ALA A 226 15.14 18.53 -15.25
C ALA A 226 16.45 18.07 -15.90
N LEU A 227 16.42 16.97 -16.67
CA LEU A 227 17.58 16.50 -17.43
C LEU A 227 17.97 17.51 -18.51
N VAL A 228 17.03 17.95 -19.35
CA VAL A 228 17.30 18.89 -20.45
C VAL A 228 17.79 20.24 -19.91
N GLU A 229 17.14 20.78 -18.89
CA GLU A 229 17.56 22.03 -18.21
C GLU A 229 18.95 21.90 -17.56
N GLY A 230 19.26 20.72 -17.04
CA GLY A 230 20.56 20.35 -16.49
C GLY A 230 21.65 20.12 -17.54
N GLY A 231 21.32 20.20 -18.84
CA GLY A 231 22.27 19.97 -19.94
C GLY A 231 22.50 18.49 -20.28
N MET A 232 21.71 17.58 -19.70
CA MET A 232 21.72 16.16 -20.02
C MET A 232 20.81 15.87 -21.22
N ARG A 233 21.18 14.85 -22.01
CA ARG A 233 20.47 14.41 -23.20
C ARG A 233 19.66 13.15 -22.90
N PRO A 234 18.34 13.23 -22.70
CA PRO A 234 17.49 12.06 -22.54
C PRO A 234 17.36 11.30 -23.87
N VAL A 235 17.52 9.98 -23.83
CA VAL A 235 17.44 9.11 -25.00
C VAL A 235 16.64 7.85 -24.69
N VAL A 236 15.78 7.41 -25.60
CA VAL A 236 15.01 6.15 -25.45
C VAL A 236 15.26 5.19 -26.61
N ILE A 237 15.46 3.91 -26.30
CA ILE A 237 15.54 2.79 -27.24
C ILE A 237 14.59 1.69 -26.77
N ALA A 238 13.44 1.56 -27.42
CA ALA A 238 12.38 0.64 -26.99
C ALA A 238 11.38 0.34 -28.11
N ASN A 239 11.00 -0.93 -28.31
CA ASN A 239 9.90 -1.32 -29.20
C ASN A 239 9.28 -2.67 -28.77
N GLY A 240 8.14 -2.62 -28.08
CA GLY A 240 7.32 -3.80 -27.76
C GLY A 240 6.25 -4.12 -28.80
N ASP A 241 6.25 -3.44 -29.95
CA ASP A 241 5.18 -3.55 -30.94
C ASP A 241 5.04 -4.99 -31.42
N HIS A 242 3.80 -5.40 -31.64
CA HIS A 242 3.46 -6.68 -32.23
C HIS A 242 2.15 -6.58 -33.01
N GLY A 243 1.69 -7.69 -33.58
CA GLY A 243 0.45 -7.72 -34.35
C GLY A 243 0.16 -9.13 -34.88
N LEU A 244 -1.11 -9.39 -35.19
CA LEU A 244 -1.56 -10.67 -35.75
C LEU A 244 -1.69 -10.66 -37.29
N GLY A 245 -1.40 -9.53 -37.94
CA GLY A 245 -1.47 -9.34 -39.40
C GLY A 245 -0.52 -8.26 -39.92
N GLU A 246 -0.36 -8.15 -41.25
CA GLU A 246 0.57 -7.20 -41.89
C GLU A 246 0.16 -5.73 -41.70
N ASP A 247 -1.14 -5.45 -41.50
CA ASP A 247 -1.71 -4.10 -41.38
C ASP A 247 -2.19 -3.73 -39.96
N GLU A 248 -2.11 -4.65 -38.99
CA GLU A 248 -2.58 -4.44 -37.61
C GLU A 248 -1.38 -4.36 -36.67
N VAL A 249 -1.11 -3.17 -36.13
CA VAL A 249 0.00 -2.91 -35.20
C VAL A 249 -0.56 -2.55 -33.84
N ASP A 250 -0.29 -3.40 -32.87
CA ASP A 250 -0.47 -3.11 -31.45
C ASP A 250 0.79 -2.40 -30.94
N TYR A 251 0.69 -1.07 -30.82
CA TYR A 251 1.79 -0.23 -30.36
C TYR A 251 2.05 -0.40 -28.87
N ARG A 252 3.31 -0.67 -28.52
CA ARG A 252 3.80 -0.86 -27.15
C ARG A 252 5.14 -0.14 -26.96
N ARG A 253 5.08 1.20 -26.95
CA ARG A 253 6.25 2.09 -26.87
C ARG A 253 6.21 2.99 -25.62
N GLU A 254 5.62 2.47 -24.54
CA GLU A 254 5.40 3.17 -23.28
C GLU A 254 6.70 3.65 -22.62
N ALA A 255 7.83 2.97 -22.87
CA ALA A 255 9.14 3.34 -22.33
C ALA A 255 9.57 4.78 -22.68
N SER A 256 9.06 5.35 -23.78
CA SER A 256 9.27 6.75 -24.14
C SER A 256 8.81 7.74 -23.06
N ILE A 257 7.77 7.38 -22.30
CA ILE A 257 7.26 8.18 -21.18
C ILE A 257 8.32 8.35 -20.10
N GLY A 258 9.19 7.36 -19.90
CA GLY A 258 10.18 7.35 -18.82
C GLY A 258 11.11 8.56 -18.82
N LEU A 259 11.45 9.09 -20.01
CA LEU A 259 12.38 10.21 -20.19
C LEU A 259 11.83 11.38 -21.00
N MET A 260 10.55 11.35 -21.41
CA MET A 260 9.97 12.50 -22.11
C MET A 260 9.88 13.71 -21.18
N ASN A 261 10.02 14.89 -21.76
CA ASN A 261 9.83 16.17 -21.11
C ASN A 261 8.32 16.52 -21.03
N HIS A 262 8.00 17.68 -20.47
CA HIS A 262 6.62 18.11 -20.30
C HIS A 262 5.90 18.26 -21.66
N ASP A 263 6.59 18.63 -22.73
CA ASP A 263 6.01 18.70 -24.08
C ASP A 263 5.73 17.32 -24.70
N GLY A 264 6.13 16.23 -24.05
CA GLY A 264 5.98 14.86 -24.53
C GLY A 264 7.06 14.45 -25.54
N LEU A 265 8.22 15.14 -25.50
CA LEU A 265 9.36 14.93 -26.38
C LEU A 265 10.53 14.29 -25.62
N VAL A 266 11.26 13.40 -26.29
CA VAL A 266 12.59 12.93 -25.90
C VAL A 266 13.57 13.41 -26.97
N GLU A 267 14.68 14.01 -26.56
CA GLU A 267 15.63 14.68 -27.48
C GLU A 267 16.09 13.76 -28.61
N ARG A 268 16.36 12.47 -28.32
CA ARG A 268 16.67 11.47 -29.34
C ARG A 268 16.15 10.08 -28.99
N GLY A 269 16.00 9.23 -29.99
CA GLY A 269 15.77 7.81 -29.72
C GLY A 269 15.55 6.94 -30.96
N ARG A 270 15.22 5.68 -30.67
CA ARG A 270 14.79 4.66 -31.63
C ARG A 270 13.63 3.91 -31.03
N VAL A 271 12.45 4.07 -31.62
CA VAL A 271 11.26 3.31 -31.20
C VAL A 271 10.54 2.64 -32.37
N GLY A 272 11.07 2.78 -33.59
CA GLY A 272 10.49 2.18 -34.78
C GLY A 272 10.78 0.66 -34.90
N ARG A 273 10.12 0.04 -35.88
CA ARG A 273 10.23 -1.41 -36.16
C ARG A 273 11.60 -1.85 -36.68
N THR A 274 12.52 -0.91 -36.92
CA THR A 274 13.90 -1.19 -37.36
C THR A 274 14.69 -1.98 -36.31
N LEU A 275 14.27 -1.93 -35.05
CA LEU A 275 14.85 -2.67 -33.92
C LEU A 275 14.43 -4.16 -33.88
N LEU A 276 13.49 -4.57 -34.74
CA LEU A 276 12.85 -5.88 -34.69
C LEU A 276 13.34 -6.79 -35.81
N GLU A 277 13.40 -8.09 -35.52
CA GLU A 277 13.57 -9.16 -36.51
C GLU A 277 12.43 -10.18 -36.45
N VAL A 278 12.23 -10.90 -37.55
CA VAL A 278 11.24 -11.97 -37.65
C VAL A 278 11.79 -13.26 -37.05
N ASP A 279 11.13 -13.77 -36.02
CA ASP A 279 11.40 -15.07 -35.42
C ASP A 279 10.07 -15.82 -35.18
N PRO A 280 9.70 -16.78 -36.04
CA PRO A 280 8.46 -17.55 -35.92
C PRO A 280 8.33 -18.35 -34.62
N SER A 281 9.42 -18.53 -33.88
CA SER A 281 9.43 -19.25 -32.61
C SER A 281 9.14 -18.36 -31.39
N ALA A 282 9.20 -17.04 -31.56
CA ALA A 282 8.97 -16.02 -30.54
C ALA A 282 7.49 -15.61 -30.45
N PRO A 283 7.06 -14.95 -29.34
CA PRO A 283 5.75 -14.31 -29.25
C PRO A 283 5.43 -13.45 -30.48
N PHE A 284 4.25 -13.64 -31.06
CA PHE A 284 3.80 -12.93 -32.28
C PHE A 284 4.75 -13.04 -33.48
N GLY A 285 5.66 -14.01 -33.49
CA GLY A 285 6.60 -14.23 -34.59
C GLY A 285 7.69 -13.15 -34.73
N THR A 286 7.89 -12.31 -33.71
CA THR A 286 8.77 -11.14 -33.77
C THR A 286 9.56 -10.99 -32.47
N ARG A 287 10.85 -10.63 -32.58
CA ARG A 287 11.70 -10.33 -31.43
C ARG A 287 12.66 -9.17 -31.70
N TYR A 288 13.40 -8.76 -30.67
CA TYR A 288 14.50 -7.82 -30.83
C TYR A 288 15.66 -8.40 -31.64
N ASP A 289 16.19 -7.58 -32.55
CA ASP A 289 17.53 -7.78 -33.11
C ASP A 289 18.54 -7.12 -32.15
N ASN A 290 18.99 -7.89 -31.14
CA ASN A 290 19.92 -7.41 -30.12
C ASN A 290 21.17 -6.71 -30.71
N PRO A 291 21.83 -7.23 -31.75
CA PRO A 291 22.89 -6.52 -32.45
C PRO A 291 22.49 -5.14 -33.02
N VAL A 292 21.29 -4.99 -33.59
CA VAL A 292 20.79 -3.68 -34.06
C VAL A 292 20.54 -2.75 -32.87
N VAL A 293 19.91 -3.22 -31.81
CA VAL A 293 19.64 -2.44 -30.59
C VAL A 293 20.95 -1.95 -29.96
N SER A 294 21.96 -2.83 -29.83
CA SER A 294 23.30 -2.48 -29.33
C SER A 294 23.98 -1.42 -30.21
N ARG A 295 23.92 -1.53 -31.55
CA ARG A 295 24.45 -0.48 -32.44
C ARG A 295 23.72 0.85 -32.29
N ALA A 296 22.41 0.83 -32.12
CA ALA A 296 21.64 2.05 -31.84
C ALA A 296 22.10 2.69 -30.52
N PHE A 297 22.28 1.89 -29.47
CA PHE A 297 22.82 2.33 -28.18
C PHE A 297 24.20 2.98 -28.34
N VAL A 298 25.18 2.30 -28.94
CA VAL A 298 26.54 2.83 -29.17
C VAL A 298 26.50 4.18 -29.89
N SER A 299 25.61 4.34 -30.87
CA SER A 299 25.50 5.59 -31.63
C SER A 299 25.01 6.77 -30.77
N LEU A 300 24.16 6.50 -29.78
CA LEU A 300 23.47 7.46 -28.91
C LEU A 300 24.11 7.61 -27.52
N TRP A 301 24.97 6.68 -27.12
CA TRP A 301 25.70 6.64 -25.84
C TRP A 301 26.86 7.65 -25.83
N ARG A 302 26.53 8.92 -25.57
CA ARG A 302 27.47 10.06 -25.57
C ARG A 302 27.67 10.60 -24.17
N ASP A 303 28.70 11.43 -23.96
CA ASP A 303 28.82 12.21 -22.70
C ASP A 303 27.51 12.95 -22.42
N ASP A 304 27.21 13.28 -21.17
CA ASP A 304 25.99 14.00 -20.78
C ASP A 304 24.70 13.34 -21.29
N SER A 305 24.65 12.01 -21.39
CA SER A 305 23.45 11.29 -21.85
C SER A 305 22.84 10.41 -20.75
N VAL A 306 21.52 10.39 -20.71
CA VAL A 306 20.73 9.41 -19.93
C VAL A 306 19.96 8.58 -20.93
N VAL A 307 20.36 7.32 -21.10
CA VAL A 307 19.81 6.44 -22.14
C VAL A 307 18.98 5.34 -21.49
N LEU A 308 17.67 5.33 -21.77
CA LEU A 308 16.76 4.27 -21.37
C LEU A 308 16.67 3.23 -22.49
N VAL A 309 17.04 2.00 -22.18
CA VAL A 309 16.86 0.85 -23.07
C VAL A 309 15.88 -0.12 -22.43
N GLU A 310 14.78 -0.45 -23.11
CA GLU A 310 13.80 -1.42 -22.62
C GLU A 310 14.05 -2.81 -23.24
N ALA A 311 14.06 -3.83 -22.38
CA ALA A 311 13.98 -5.23 -22.77
C ALA A 311 12.58 -5.59 -23.31
N SER A 312 12.22 -5.07 -24.49
CA SER A 312 10.84 -5.14 -24.99
C SER A 312 10.37 -6.54 -25.43
N ASP A 313 11.26 -7.54 -25.48
CA ASP A 313 10.86 -8.95 -25.57
C ASP A 313 9.97 -9.37 -24.38
N LEU A 314 10.20 -8.81 -23.18
CA LEU A 314 9.38 -9.04 -21.99
C LEU A 314 7.98 -8.42 -22.14
N VAL A 315 7.88 -7.28 -22.81
CA VAL A 315 6.60 -6.61 -23.10
C VAL A 315 5.74 -7.48 -24.02
N ARG A 316 6.32 -7.98 -25.11
CA ARG A 316 5.64 -8.91 -26.02
C ARG A 316 5.28 -10.23 -25.36
N TYR A 317 6.13 -10.73 -24.46
CA TYR A 317 5.79 -11.90 -23.65
C TYR A 317 4.53 -11.67 -22.81
N GLU A 318 4.42 -10.55 -22.10
CA GLU A 318 3.27 -10.26 -21.23
C GLU A 318 1.93 -10.26 -21.98
N ASP A 319 1.93 -9.83 -23.25
CA ASP A 319 0.72 -9.82 -24.09
C ASP A 319 0.39 -11.19 -24.67
N ALA A 320 1.42 -12.02 -24.93
CA ALA A 320 1.25 -13.38 -25.42
C ALA A 320 0.89 -14.38 -24.31
N ALA A 321 1.31 -14.15 -23.07
CA ALA A 321 1.15 -15.06 -21.94
C ALA A 321 -0.31 -15.53 -21.68
N PRO A 322 -1.36 -14.71 -21.85
CA PRO A 322 -2.76 -15.13 -21.70
C PRO A 322 -3.28 -15.96 -22.88
N LEU A 323 -2.58 -15.96 -24.02
CA LEU A 323 -3.01 -16.57 -25.28
C LEU A 323 -2.46 -17.99 -25.49
N VAL A 324 -1.58 -18.45 -24.60
CA VAL A 324 -0.84 -19.71 -24.76
C VAL A 324 -1.02 -20.63 -23.55
N LEU A 325 -0.66 -21.91 -23.74
CA LEU A 325 -0.62 -22.89 -22.65
C LEU A 325 0.53 -22.61 -21.68
N GLU A 326 0.41 -23.06 -20.43
CA GLU A 326 1.43 -22.86 -19.38
C GLU A 326 2.84 -23.29 -19.80
N SER A 327 2.99 -24.43 -20.48
CA SER A 327 4.29 -24.89 -20.96
C SER A 327 4.91 -24.00 -22.05
N GLN A 328 4.08 -23.29 -22.81
CA GLN A 328 4.54 -22.30 -23.79
C GLN A 328 4.85 -20.96 -23.12
N ARG A 329 4.10 -20.60 -22.07
CA ARG A 329 4.35 -19.43 -21.25
C ARG A 329 5.73 -19.49 -20.60
N GLU A 330 6.06 -20.60 -19.93
CA GLU A 330 7.40 -20.81 -19.33
C GLU A 330 8.52 -20.70 -20.38
N ARG A 331 8.31 -21.30 -21.57
CA ARG A 331 9.27 -21.21 -22.67
C ARG A 331 9.47 -19.78 -23.16
N PHE A 332 8.40 -19.02 -23.36
CA PHE A 332 8.48 -17.63 -23.82
C PHE A 332 9.05 -16.70 -22.75
N ARG A 333 8.75 -16.93 -21.46
CA ARG A 333 9.36 -16.19 -20.36
C ARG A 333 10.86 -16.39 -20.35
N ARG A 334 11.32 -17.64 -20.36
CA ARG A 334 12.73 -18.02 -20.42
C ARG A 334 13.43 -17.34 -21.61
N GLN A 335 12.87 -17.48 -22.82
CA GLN A 335 13.43 -16.88 -24.03
C GLN A 335 13.57 -15.35 -23.92
N ALA A 336 12.54 -14.67 -23.39
CA ALA A 336 12.56 -13.20 -23.24
C ALA A 336 13.57 -12.73 -22.18
N VAL A 337 13.67 -13.45 -21.05
CA VAL A 337 14.63 -13.13 -19.97
C VAL A 337 16.07 -13.38 -20.44
N GLU A 338 16.36 -14.54 -21.04
CA GLU A 338 17.71 -14.87 -21.55
C GLU A 338 18.13 -13.90 -22.68
N SER A 339 17.22 -13.58 -23.63
CA SER A 339 17.46 -12.60 -24.69
C SER A 339 17.73 -11.19 -24.13
N SER A 340 17.02 -10.80 -23.05
CA SER A 340 17.26 -9.55 -22.34
C SER A 340 18.64 -9.53 -21.68
N ASP A 341 19.04 -10.61 -21.00
CA ASP A 341 20.37 -10.70 -20.38
C ASP A 341 21.50 -10.60 -21.42
N GLU A 342 21.35 -11.27 -22.57
CA GLU A 342 22.30 -11.17 -23.69
C GLU A 342 22.42 -9.72 -24.19
N LEU A 343 21.30 -9.02 -24.37
CA LEU A 343 21.30 -7.61 -24.75
C LEU A 343 22.03 -6.77 -23.71
N LEU A 344 21.72 -6.93 -22.42
CA LEU A 344 22.39 -6.21 -21.34
C LEU A 344 23.91 -6.42 -21.38
N GLY A 345 24.36 -7.66 -21.61
CA GLY A 345 25.79 -7.96 -21.79
C GLY A 345 26.43 -7.10 -22.88
N MET A 346 25.80 -7.01 -24.06
CA MET A 346 26.29 -6.16 -25.16
C MET A 346 26.31 -4.66 -24.83
N LEU A 347 25.41 -4.18 -23.97
CA LEU A 347 25.40 -2.78 -23.54
C LEU A 347 26.50 -2.51 -22.50
N LEU A 348 26.69 -3.42 -21.56
CA LEU A 348 27.68 -3.30 -20.48
C LEU A 348 29.12 -3.30 -21.01
N ASP A 349 29.39 -3.89 -22.17
CA ASP A 349 30.71 -3.82 -22.84
C ASP A 349 31.12 -2.37 -23.20
N GLU A 350 30.15 -1.44 -23.28
CA GLU A 350 30.34 -0.03 -23.64
C GLU A 350 30.25 0.93 -22.43
N VAL A 351 29.94 0.39 -21.25
CA VAL A 351 29.79 1.14 -19.99
C VAL A 351 31.10 1.08 -19.19
N ASP A 352 31.61 2.23 -18.79
CA ASP A 352 32.78 2.33 -17.92
C ASP A 352 32.34 2.46 -16.45
N PRO A 353 32.54 1.43 -15.60
CA PRO A 353 32.09 1.45 -14.21
C PRO A 353 32.79 2.50 -13.34
N GLU A 354 33.90 3.08 -13.78
CA GLU A 354 34.57 4.18 -13.06
C GLU A 354 33.94 5.54 -13.35
N ARG A 355 33.15 5.68 -14.42
CA ARG A 355 32.63 6.96 -14.93
C ARG A 355 31.12 7.01 -15.14
N ASP A 356 30.52 5.88 -15.46
CA ASP A 356 29.13 5.77 -15.87
C ASP A 356 28.31 5.02 -14.80
N ALA A 357 27.02 5.33 -14.71
CA ALA A 357 26.09 4.64 -13.84
C ALA A 357 25.14 3.75 -14.64
N VAL A 358 24.69 2.67 -14.00
CA VAL A 358 23.67 1.74 -14.52
C VAL A 358 22.54 1.61 -13.50
N VAL A 359 21.32 1.86 -13.96
CA VAL A 359 20.08 1.65 -13.19
C VAL A 359 19.30 0.54 -13.89
N VAL A 360 19.21 -0.63 -13.25
CA VAL A 360 18.29 -1.70 -13.67
C VAL A 360 16.97 -1.47 -12.95
N VAL A 361 15.87 -1.43 -13.70
CA VAL A 361 14.55 -1.16 -13.13
C VAL A 361 13.46 -1.97 -13.83
N ALA A 362 12.58 -2.58 -13.06
CA ALA A 362 11.35 -3.20 -13.55
C ALA A 362 10.15 -2.32 -13.16
N PRO A 363 9.76 -1.32 -13.99
CA PRO A 363 8.88 -0.23 -13.53
C PRO A 363 7.43 -0.64 -13.26
N TYR A 364 7.05 -1.87 -13.62
CA TYR A 364 5.73 -2.45 -13.38
C TYR A 364 5.83 -3.98 -13.26
N ALA A 365 4.85 -4.57 -12.58
CA ALA A 365 4.72 -6.01 -12.38
C ALA A 365 3.82 -6.64 -13.46
N SER A 366 3.88 -7.97 -13.57
CA SER A 366 3.03 -8.71 -14.52
C SER A 366 1.53 -8.50 -14.25
N ASN A 367 0.72 -8.55 -15.31
CA ASN A 367 -0.73 -8.41 -15.21
C ASN A 367 -1.41 -9.53 -14.41
N GLU A 368 -0.73 -10.67 -14.20
CA GLU A 368 -1.25 -11.84 -13.50
C GLU A 368 -1.12 -11.73 -11.97
N SER A 369 -0.17 -10.95 -11.44
CA SER A 369 0.08 -10.89 -10.00
C SER A 369 0.54 -9.50 -9.52
N THR A 370 0.17 -9.14 -8.28
CA THR A 370 0.78 -7.99 -7.61
C THR A 370 2.03 -8.49 -6.90
N SER A 371 3.19 -8.21 -7.47
CA SER A 371 4.51 -8.60 -6.96
C SER A 371 5.41 -7.37 -6.83
N LEU A 372 6.45 -7.53 -6.02
CA LEU A 372 7.63 -6.69 -6.04
C LEU A 372 8.47 -7.07 -7.26
N THR A 373 9.24 -6.10 -7.73
CA THR A 373 10.02 -6.23 -8.95
C THR A 373 11.47 -5.82 -8.69
N VAL A 374 12.36 -6.05 -9.65
CA VAL A 374 13.79 -5.80 -9.45
C VAL A 374 14.15 -4.31 -9.61
N VAL A 375 15.00 -3.82 -8.73
CA VAL A 375 15.78 -2.60 -8.93
C VAL A 375 17.23 -2.80 -8.50
N GLY A 376 18.16 -2.26 -9.29
CA GLY A 376 19.58 -2.26 -9.02
C GLY A 376 20.22 -0.95 -9.46
N VAL A 377 21.11 -0.40 -8.64
CA VAL A 377 21.89 0.80 -8.96
C VAL A 377 23.37 0.48 -8.81
N SER A 378 24.12 0.65 -9.89
CA SER A 378 25.58 0.61 -9.92
C SER A 378 26.09 1.98 -10.36
N ALA A 379 26.96 2.60 -9.57
CA ALA A 379 27.47 3.93 -9.88
C ALA A 379 28.87 4.16 -9.28
N PRO A 380 29.66 5.10 -9.82
CA PRO A 380 30.96 5.44 -9.28
C PRO A 380 30.90 5.87 -7.81
N GLY A 381 31.62 5.17 -6.94
CA GLY A 381 31.64 5.44 -5.50
C GLY A 381 30.44 4.88 -4.72
N LEU A 382 29.54 4.14 -5.37
CA LEU A 382 28.42 3.47 -4.72
C LEU A 382 28.82 2.03 -4.34
N GLU A 383 28.80 1.70 -3.05
CA GLU A 383 29.14 0.34 -2.59
C GLU A 383 27.98 -0.65 -2.83
N PRO A 384 28.28 -1.91 -3.18
CA PRO A 384 27.26 -2.96 -3.27
C PRO A 384 26.57 -3.16 -1.91
N GLY A 385 25.28 -3.42 -1.93
CA GLY A 385 24.51 -3.66 -0.69
C GLY A 385 23.02 -3.79 -0.94
N LEU A 386 22.24 -3.71 0.12
CA LEU A 386 20.80 -3.51 0.00
C LEU A 386 20.53 -2.02 -0.17
N LEU A 387 19.71 -1.65 -1.13
CA LEU A 387 19.27 -0.28 -1.28
C LEU A 387 18.38 0.16 -0.12
N SER A 388 18.25 1.45 0.08
CA SER A 388 17.32 2.05 1.03
C SER A 388 16.83 3.39 0.50
N SER A 389 15.58 3.71 0.77
CA SER A 389 14.96 4.97 0.34
C SER A 389 14.30 5.65 1.55
N GLY A 390 14.32 6.97 1.60
CA GLY A 390 13.59 7.76 2.59
C GLY A 390 12.07 7.56 2.51
N THR A 391 11.57 7.14 1.35
CA THR A 391 10.16 6.80 1.12
C THR A 391 9.75 5.52 1.85
N THR A 392 10.59 4.47 1.82
CA THR A 392 10.28 3.18 2.46
C THR A 392 10.83 3.08 3.89
N ARG A 393 11.96 3.75 4.17
CA ARG A 393 12.71 3.70 5.43
C ARG A 393 13.02 2.26 5.86
N ARG A 394 13.24 1.38 4.88
CA ARG A 394 13.52 -0.04 5.08
C ARG A 394 14.54 -0.50 4.04
N ALA A 395 15.61 -1.13 4.51
CA ALA A 395 16.62 -1.71 3.63
C ALA A 395 16.02 -2.80 2.75
N GLY A 396 16.44 -2.86 1.49
CA GLY A 396 15.96 -3.76 0.46
C GLY A 396 14.66 -3.32 -0.22
N PHE A 397 14.08 -2.15 0.08
CA PHE A 397 12.83 -1.71 -0.55
C PHE A 397 12.91 -0.27 -1.07
N ALA A 398 12.45 -0.05 -2.30
CA ALA A 398 12.24 1.25 -2.91
C ALA A 398 10.85 1.33 -3.56
N GLN A 399 10.43 2.52 -3.96
CA GLN A 399 9.24 2.73 -4.80
C GLN A 399 9.63 3.29 -6.16
N THR A 400 8.79 3.10 -7.17
CA THR A 400 9.01 3.66 -8.53
C THR A 400 9.23 5.18 -8.53
N VAL A 401 8.58 5.90 -7.60
CA VAL A 401 8.76 7.35 -7.44
C VAL A 401 10.18 7.76 -7.03
N ASP A 402 10.97 6.85 -6.48
CA ASP A 402 12.34 7.09 -6.03
C ASP A 402 13.35 7.06 -7.20
N ILE A 403 12.97 6.53 -8.36
CA ILE A 403 13.88 6.31 -9.49
C ILE A 403 14.31 7.64 -10.15
N ALA A 404 13.37 8.53 -10.49
CA ALA A 404 13.71 9.84 -11.08
C ALA A 404 14.63 10.69 -10.19
N PRO A 405 14.33 10.89 -8.89
CA PRO A 405 15.24 11.56 -7.97
C PRO A 405 16.65 10.94 -7.94
N THR A 406 16.73 9.62 -8.01
CA THR A 406 18.01 8.89 -8.02
C THR A 406 18.78 9.14 -9.31
N ILE A 407 18.11 9.13 -10.47
CA ILE A 407 18.75 9.44 -11.76
C ILE A 407 19.32 10.86 -11.75
N LEU A 408 18.58 11.85 -11.23
CA LEU A 408 19.05 13.23 -11.12
C LEU A 408 20.27 13.36 -10.19
N ASP A 409 20.24 12.70 -9.03
CA ASP A 409 21.36 12.70 -8.09
C ASP A 409 22.63 12.08 -8.70
N LEU A 410 22.48 10.98 -9.44
CA LEU A 410 23.60 10.32 -10.13
C LEU A 410 24.33 11.23 -11.11
N VAL A 411 23.63 12.19 -11.72
CA VAL A 411 24.21 13.17 -12.66
C VAL A 411 24.48 14.53 -12.01
N GLY A 412 24.30 14.64 -10.69
CA GLY A 412 24.57 15.86 -9.93
C GLY A 412 23.54 16.99 -10.13
N LEU A 413 22.30 16.66 -10.50
CA LEU A 413 21.21 17.61 -10.66
C LEU A 413 20.30 17.64 -9.43
N GLU A 414 19.75 18.82 -9.11
CA GLU A 414 18.82 18.98 -7.99
C GLU A 414 17.45 18.40 -8.32
N LYS A 415 16.84 17.72 -7.34
CA LYS A 415 15.49 17.17 -7.47
C LYS A 415 14.43 18.29 -7.44
N PRO A 416 13.53 18.38 -8.43
CA PRO A 416 12.38 19.29 -8.39
C PRO A 416 11.48 19.08 -7.16
N SER A 417 10.83 20.14 -6.69
CA SER A 417 9.91 20.07 -5.54
C SER A 417 8.62 19.30 -5.83
N SER A 418 8.26 19.11 -7.10
CA SER A 418 7.11 18.31 -7.54
C SER A 418 7.32 16.80 -7.38
N MET A 419 8.58 16.34 -7.20
CA MET A 419 8.88 14.92 -6.97
C MET A 419 8.75 14.55 -5.49
N GLU A 420 7.79 13.68 -5.17
CA GLU A 420 7.59 13.13 -3.82
C GLU A 420 8.67 12.13 -3.41
N GLY A 421 9.26 11.41 -4.38
CA GLY A 421 10.26 10.38 -4.15
C GLY A 421 11.56 10.90 -3.54
N THR A 422 12.36 9.98 -3.03
CA THR A 422 13.66 10.27 -2.42
C THR A 422 14.78 9.51 -3.11
N VAL A 423 15.99 10.07 -3.06
CA VAL A 423 17.18 9.42 -3.62
C VAL A 423 17.42 8.07 -2.94
N ILE A 424 17.69 7.05 -3.75
CA ILE A 424 18.08 5.72 -3.27
C ILE A 424 19.52 5.78 -2.78
N GLN A 425 19.71 5.32 -1.55
CA GLN A 425 21.02 5.18 -0.91
C GLN A 425 21.34 3.71 -0.70
N THR A 426 22.59 3.40 -0.40
CA THR A 426 23.00 2.04 -0.05
C THR A 426 23.07 1.89 1.45
N ASN A 427 22.63 0.74 1.93
CA ASN A 427 22.97 0.28 3.26
C ASN A 427 24.04 -0.81 3.07
N PRO A 428 25.34 -0.47 3.23
CA PRO A 428 26.41 -1.43 3.06
C PRO A 428 26.22 -2.56 4.08
N GLY A 429 25.93 -3.75 3.57
CA GLY A 429 25.72 -4.97 4.34
C GLY A 429 26.86 -5.94 4.11
N GLY A 430 27.19 -6.74 5.12
CA GLY A 430 28.20 -7.81 5.01
C GLY A 430 27.69 -9.10 4.34
N ALA A 431 26.41 -9.11 3.89
CA ALA A 431 25.82 -10.22 3.16
C ALA A 431 26.33 -10.24 1.72
N ASP A 432 26.59 -11.43 1.18
CA ASP A 432 27.02 -11.56 -0.21
C ASP A 432 25.87 -11.33 -1.20
N ALA A 433 26.14 -11.46 -2.50
CA ALA A 433 25.12 -11.22 -3.52
C ALA A 433 23.98 -12.25 -3.49
N GLU A 434 24.30 -13.51 -3.21
CA GLU A 434 23.35 -14.61 -3.18
C GLU A 434 22.38 -14.44 -2.00
N GLU A 435 22.92 -14.15 -0.80
CA GLU A 435 22.11 -13.92 0.40
C GLU A 435 21.19 -12.68 0.24
N ARG A 436 21.64 -11.64 -0.48
CA ARG A 436 20.80 -10.48 -0.83
C ARG A 436 19.67 -10.86 -1.78
N ALA A 437 19.96 -11.60 -2.84
CA ALA A 437 18.94 -12.02 -3.82
C ALA A 437 17.90 -12.96 -3.17
N GLU A 438 18.35 -13.94 -2.37
CA GLU A 438 17.46 -14.84 -1.62
C GLU A 438 16.55 -14.07 -0.65
N PHE A 439 17.09 -13.07 0.06
CA PHE A 439 16.29 -12.22 0.95
C PHE A 439 15.17 -11.48 0.21
N LEU A 440 15.47 -10.93 -0.97
CA LEU A 440 14.52 -10.15 -1.77
C LEU A 440 13.46 -11.07 -2.41
N ALA A 441 13.86 -12.22 -2.95
CA ALA A 441 12.94 -13.25 -3.43
C ALA A 441 11.96 -13.71 -2.33
N ALA A 442 12.49 -14.04 -1.15
CA ALA A 442 11.67 -14.45 0.00
C ALA A 442 10.74 -13.32 0.50
N ALA A 443 11.16 -12.06 0.37
CA ALA A 443 10.34 -10.91 0.73
C ALA A 443 9.14 -10.70 -0.20
N ASP A 444 9.33 -10.87 -1.52
CA ASP A 444 8.22 -10.87 -2.49
C ASP A 444 7.26 -12.04 -2.25
N ASP A 445 7.79 -13.26 -2.04
CA ASP A 445 6.98 -14.44 -1.74
C ASP A 445 6.12 -14.27 -0.50
N ALA A 446 6.70 -13.71 0.57
CA ALA A 446 5.98 -13.39 1.78
C ALA A 446 4.87 -12.33 1.53
N ALA A 447 5.13 -11.32 0.71
CA ALA A 447 4.15 -10.30 0.35
C ALA A 447 2.99 -10.88 -0.48
N ARG A 448 3.30 -11.71 -1.48
CA ARG A 448 2.30 -12.41 -2.32
C ARG A 448 1.49 -13.42 -1.51
N PHE A 449 2.12 -14.12 -0.57
CA PHE A 449 1.43 -15.01 0.36
C PHE A 449 0.43 -14.22 1.23
N ARG A 450 0.86 -13.08 1.78
CA ARG A 450 0.04 -12.16 2.56
C ARG A 450 -1.18 -11.68 1.76
N ASP A 451 -0.98 -11.22 0.52
CA ASP A 451 -2.04 -10.66 -0.31
C ASP A 451 -3.10 -11.68 -0.71
N ARG A 452 -2.68 -12.89 -1.06
CA ARG A 452 -3.60 -14.02 -1.32
C ARG A 452 -4.37 -14.44 -0.07
N THR A 453 -3.76 -14.32 1.11
CA THR A 453 -4.35 -14.79 2.37
C THR A 453 -5.30 -13.77 3.01
N LEU A 454 -5.07 -12.46 2.86
CA LEU A 454 -5.85 -11.39 3.48
C LEU A 454 -7.36 -11.52 3.23
N GLY A 455 -7.77 -11.78 1.98
CA GLY A 455 -9.19 -11.92 1.63
C GLY A 455 -9.85 -13.05 2.41
N GLY A 456 -9.25 -14.24 2.39
CA GLY A 456 -9.72 -15.41 3.13
C GLY A 456 -9.74 -15.21 4.65
N ALA A 457 -8.68 -14.62 5.20
CA ALA A 457 -8.56 -14.27 6.62
C ALA A 457 -9.68 -13.32 7.08
N SER A 458 -9.97 -12.30 6.28
CA SER A 458 -11.04 -11.33 6.56
C SER A 458 -12.42 -12.00 6.57
N VAL A 459 -12.70 -12.86 5.59
CA VAL A 459 -13.95 -13.63 5.52
C VAL A 459 -14.08 -14.57 6.71
N VAL A 460 -13.04 -15.33 7.06
CA VAL A 460 -13.06 -16.24 8.22
C VAL A 460 -13.28 -15.46 9.52
N PHE A 461 -12.65 -14.30 9.68
CA PHE A 461 -12.87 -13.45 10.85
C PHE A 461 -14.34 -12.99 10.94
N VAL A 462 -14.94 -12.57 9.82
CA VAL A 462 -16.36 -12.17 9.75
C VAL A 462 -17.29 -13.34 10.08
N LEU A 463 -17.04 -14.51 9.49
CA LEU A 463 -17.83 -15.72 9.75
C LEU A 463 -17.65 -16.23 11.19
N ALA A 464 -16.45 -16.13 11.74
CA ALA A 464 -16.18 -16.45 13.14
C ALA A 464 -17.03 -15.57 14.06
N GLN A 465 -17.13 -14.27 13.79
CA GLN A 465 -18.00 -13.36 14.56
C GLN A 465 -19.48 -13.73 14.47
N LEU A 466 -19.98 -14.03 13.28
CA LEU A 466 -21.36 -14.48 13.09
C LEU A 466 -21.63 -15.80 13.84
N GLY A 467 -20.77 -16.79 13.65
CA GLY A 467 -20.88 -18.09 14.32
C GLY A 467 -20.81 -17.96 15.84
N LEU A 468 -19.96 -17.06 16.35
CA LEU A 468 -19.81 -16.80 17.77
C LEU A 468 -21.06 -16.12 18.35
N TRP A 469 -21.72 -15.22 17.61
CA TRP A 469 -23.03 -14.67 18.01
C TRP A 469 -24.11 -15.74 18.10
N VAL A 470 -24.23 -16.59 17.08
CA VAL A 470 -25.17 -17.73 17.09
C VAL A 470 -24.89 -18.63 18.29
N LEU A 471 -23.62 -18.95 18.53
CA LEU A 471 -23.19 -19.79 19.64
C LEU A 471 -23.49 -19.14 21.00
N ALA A 472 -23.30 -17.83 21.15
CA ALA A 472 -23.60 -17.12 22.39
C ALA A 472 -25.10 -17.05 22.68
N VAL A 473 -25.92 -16.72 21.68
CA VAL A 473 -27.39 -16.78 21.82
C VAL A 473 -27.83 -18.18 22.22
N TRP A 474 -27.30 -19.21 21.57
CA TRP A 474 -27.60 -20.59 21.93
C TRP A 474 -27.14 -20.95 23.35
N THR A 475 -25.94 -20.53 23.74
CA THR A 475 -25.38 -20.73 25.09
C THR A 475 -26.26 -20.08 26.16
N LEU A 476 -26.76 -18.88 25.91
CA LEU A 476 -27.64 -18.15 26.82
C LEU A 476 -29.04 -18.77 26.89
N ALA A 477 -29.56 -19.31 25.78
CA ALA A 477 -30.84 -20.00 25.73
C ALA A 477 -30.81 -21.42 26.34
N ARG A 478 -29.66 -22.11 26.26
CA ARG A 478 -29.45 -23.46 26.80
C ARG A 478 -28.19 -23.50 27.67
N PRO A 479 -28.29 -23.10 28.95
CA PRO A 479 -27.13 -22.95 29.82
C PRO A 479 -26.50 -24.32 30.12
N GLY A 480 -25.36 -24.59 29.49
CA GLY A 480 -24.51 -25.75 29.75
C GLY A 480 -23.09 -25.32 30.07
N ARG A 481 -22.50 -25.81 31.17
CA ARG A 481 -21.18 -25.37 31.65
C ARG A 481 -20.06 -25.54 30.61
N ARG A 482 -20.06 -26.65 29.87
CA ARG A 482 -19.06 -26.94 28.82
C ARG A 482 -19.23 -26.00 27.63
N LEU A 483 -20.44 -25.89 27.12
CA LEU A 483 -20.78 -25.00 25.99
C LEU A 483 -20.40 -23.56 26.33
N ARG A 484 -20.79 -23.09 27.52
CA ARG A 484 -20.47 -21.75 27.98
C ARG A 484 -18.97 -21.49 28.09
N THR A 485 -18.21 -22.42 28.66
CA THR A 485 -16.74 -22.28 28.72
C THR A 485 -16.13 -22.24 27.32
N ALA A 486 -16.65 -23.04 26.38
CA ALA A 486 -16.19 -23.03 24.99
C ALA A 486 -16.49 -21.69 24.30
N THR A 487 -17.69 -21.12 24.50
CA THR A 487 -18.07 -19.81 23.94
C THR A 487 -17.24 -18.67 24.55
N GLU A 488 -17.00 -18.69 25.86
CA GLU A 488 -16.11 -17.72 26.53
C GLU A 488 -14.68 -17.80 25.96
N VAL A 489 -14.12 -19.01 25.81
CA VAL A 489 -12.82 -19.21 25.16
C VAL A 489 -12.86 -18.72 23.71
N GLY A 490 -13.94 -19.00 22.98
CA GLY A 490 -14.15 -18.53 21.60
C GLY A 490 -14.11 -17.02 21.48
N THR A 491 -14.75 -16.27 22.39
CA THR A 491 -14.68 -14.79 22.39
C THR A 491 -13.25 -14.28 22.55
N LEU A 492 -12.48 -14.87 23.47
CA LEU A 492 -11.08 -14.48 23.68
C LEU A 492 -10.19 -14.91 22.52
N ALA A 493 -10.48 -16.06 21.91
CA ALA A 493 -9.77 -16.56 20.73
C ALA A 493 -10.01 -15.66 19.51
N VAL A 494 -11.22 -15.13 19.31
CA VAL A 494 -11.48 -14.19 18.21
C VAL A 494 -10.77 -12.84 18.44
N ILE A 495 -10.69 -12.36 19.68
CA ILE A 495 -9.84 -11.19 20.01
C ILE A 495 -8.36 -11.51 19.74
N GLY A 496 -7.92 -12.73 20.07
CA GLY A 496 -6.57 -13.23 19.84
C GLY A 496 -6.22 -13.51 18.37
N PHE A 497 -7.21 -13.73 17.51
CA PHE A 497 -7.01 -14.06 16.10
C PHE A 497 -6.17 -12.99 15.39
N LEU A 498 -6.58 -11.73 15.54
CA LEU A 498 -5.91 -10.63 14.88
C LEU A 498 -4.43 -10.48 15.32
N PRO A 499 -4.06 -10.34 16.61
CA PRO A 499 -2.66 -10.24 17.02
C PRO A 499 -1.83 -11.50 16.69
N VAL A 500 -2.43 -12.69 16.70
CA VAL A 500 -1.74 -13.93 16.29
C VAL A 500 -1.33 -13.88 14.82
N THR A 501 -2.07 -13.19 13.94
CA THR A 501 -1.65 -13.02 12.54
C THR A 501 -0.37 -12.18 12.38
N TYR A 502 -0.10 -11.24 13.29
CA TYR A 502 1.17 -10.49 13.31
C TYR A 502 2.32 -11.37 13.78
N PHE A 503 2.07 -12.17 14.84
CA PHE A 503 3.05 -13.13 15.33
C PHE A 503 3.37 -14.23 14.31
N ALA A 504 2.43 -14.56 13.42
CA ALA A 504 2.67 -15.48 12.31
C ALA A 504 3.74 -14.98 11.34
N GLY A 505 3.99 -13.67 11.26
CA GLY A 505 5.08 -13.10 10.44
C GLY A 505 6.49 -13.50 10.88
N ALA A 506 6.65 -14.05 12.09
CA ALA A 506 7.93 -14.57 12.56
C ALA A 506 8.31 -15.94 11.97
N PHE A 507 7.46 -16.52 11.11
CA PHE A 507 7.66 -17.85 10.53
C PHE A 507 7.48 -17.80 8.99
N PRO A 508 8.25 -18.62 8.24
CA PRO A 508 8.19 -18.66 6.78
C PRO A 508 6.98 -19.47 6.28
N PHE A 509 5.77 -18.97 6.54
CA PHE A 509 4.55 -19.64 6.09
C PHE A 509 4.33 -19.60 4.57
N HIS A 510 5.07 -18.75 3.86
CA HIS A 510 5.11 -18.78 2.39
C HIS A 510 5.66 -20.13 1.90
N ASP A 511 6.70 -20.67 2.54
CA ASP A 511 7.25 -22.00 2.24
C ASP A 511 6.35 -23.15 2.72
N TRP A 512 5.83 -23.03 3.94
CA TRP A 512 5.07 -24.13 4.57
C TRP A 512 3.62 -24.23 4.06
N GLY A 513 3.17 -23.23 3.33
CA GLY A 513 1.86 -23.17 2.70
C GLY A 513 0.72 -22.71 3.62
N SER A 514 -0.41 -22.38 2.99
CA SER A 514 -1.58 -21.78 3.64
C SER A 514 -2.22 -22.68 4.70
N ALA A 515 -2.16 -24.01 4.55
CA ALA A 515 -2.70 -24.95 5.53
C ALA A 515 -1.95 -24.89 6.87
N ALA A 516 -0.62 -24.78 6.84
CA ALA A 516 0.20 -24.63 8.03
C ALA A 516 -0.10 -23.29 8.73
N TRP A 517 -0.24 -22.22 7.95
CA TRP A 517 -0.63 -20.90 8.45
C TRP A 517 -1.99 -20.93 9.14
N TRP A 518 -3.02 -21.52 8.52
CA TRP A 518 -4.35 -21.64 9.11
C TRP A 518 -4.35 -22.47 10.40
N GLY A 519 -3.64 -23.61 10.39
CA GLY A 519 -3.47 -24.45 11.57
C GLY A 519 -2.82 -23.70 12.72
N PHE A 520 -1.77 -22.92 12.43
CA PHE A 520 -1.09 -22.08 13.41
C PHE A 520 -2.01 -20.99 13.96
N VAL A 521 -2.63 -20.18 13.10
CA VAL A 521 -3.43 -19.03 13.53
C VAL A 521 -4.65 -19.48 14.32
N LEU A 522 -5.41 -20.46 13.83
CA LEU A 522 -6.61 -20.96 14.53
C LEU A 522 -6.23 -21.69 15.82
N GLY A 523 -5.19 -22.53 15.79
CA GLY A 523 -4.71 -23.27 16.94
C GLY A 523 -4.18 -22.35 18.05
N MET A 524 -3.28 -21.43 17.71
CA MET A 524 -2.68 -20.49 18.65
C MET A 524 -3.73 -19.55 19.24
N SER A 525 -4.69 -19.08 18.43
CA SER A 525 -5.82 -18.25 18.93
C SER A 525 -6.65 -18.99 19.97
N ALA A 526 -6.95 -20.27 19.73
CA ALA A 526 -7.67 -21.12 20.69
C ALA A 526 -6.86 -21.36 21.97
N VAL A 527 -5.56 -21.64 21.87
CA VAL A 527 -4.67 -21.80 23.03
C VAL A 527 -4.58 -20.51 23.84
N LEU A 528 -4.44 -19.37 23.17
CA LEU A 528 -4.38 -18.06 23.81
C LEU A 528 -5.67 -17.75 24.56
N GLY A 529 -6.83 -17.93 23.90
CA GLY A 529 -8.15 -17.76 24.52
C GLY A 529 -8.37 -18.69 25.72
N ALA A 530 -7.98 -19.96 25.62
CA ALA A 530 -8.06 -20.92 26.71
C ALA A 530 -7.16 -20.52 27.90
N THR A 531 -5.96 -20.03 27.61
CA THR A 531 -4.99 -19.58 28.60
C THR A 531 -5.47 -18.34 29.34
N MET A 532 -5.96 -17.34 28.62
CA MET A 532 -6.54 -16.11 29.20
C MET A 532 -7.76 -16.43 30.06
N GLN A 533 -8.64 -17.33 29.59
CA GLN A 533 -9.77 -17.80 30.37
C GLN A 533 -9.31 -18.52 31.63
N ALA A 534 -8.28 -19.38 31.56
CA ALA A 534 -7.76 -20.11 32.70
C ALA A 534 -7.08 -19.22 33.76
N LEU A 535 -6.32 -18.21 33.32
CA LEU A 535 -5.60 -17.28 34.19
C LEU A 535 -6.53 -16.23 34.83
N GLY A 536 -7.54 -15.76 34.10
CA GLY A 536 -8.43 -14.68 34.52
C GLY A 536 -9.70 -15.11 35.27
N ARG A 537 -9.81 -16.35 35.76
CA ARG A 537 -11.09 -16.85 36.36
C ARG A 537 -11.53 -16.15 37.64
N ARG A 538 -10.70 -15.26 38.19
CA ARG A 538 -10.88 -14.74 39.55
C ARG A 538 -11.92 -13.62 39.64
N TYR A 539 -11.98 -12.75 38.63
CA TYR A 539 -12.90 -11.62 38.60
C TYR A 539 -13.66 -11.60 37.28
N LEU A 540 -14.78 -10.86 37.26
CA LEU A 540 -15.64 -10.72 36.09
C LEU A 540 -14.88 -10.27 34.83
N VAL A 541 -13.93 -9.35 34.95
CA VAL A 541 -13.31 -8.69 33.78
C VAL A 541 -11.91 -9.20 33.43
N ASP A 542 -11.28 -9.98 34.31
CA ASP A 542 -9.86 -10.35 34.22
C ASP A 542 -9.44 -11.03 32.87
N PRO A 543 -10.15 -12.06 32.34
CA PRO A 543 -9.79 -12.70 31.07
C PRO A 543 -9.84 -11.73 29.88
N LEU A 544 -10.84 -10.85 29.87
CA LEU A 544 -10.98 -9.83 28.83
C LEU A 544 -9.87 -8.80 28.94
N MET A 545 -9.53 -8.34 30.15
CA MET A 545 -8.38 -7.46 30.38
C MET A 545 -7.07 -8.09 29.91
N LEU A 546 -6.87 -9.40 30.11
CA LEU A 546 -5.69 -10.11 29.62
C LEU A 546 -5.65 -10.15 28.08
N ALA A 547 -6.78 -10.38 27.41
CA ALA A 547 -6.87 -10.41 25.95
C ALA A 547 -6.59 -9.03 25.33
N LEU A 548 -7.26 -7.99 25.82
CA LEU A 548 -7.06 -6.62 25.32
C LEU A 548 -5.67 -6.09 25.68
N GLY A 549 -5.17 -6.42 26.87
CA GLY A 549 -3.81 -6.09 27.30
C GLY A 549 -2.76 -6.76 26.42
N PHE A 550 -2.98 -7.99 25.98
CA PHE A 550 -2.10 -8.66 25.02
C PHE A 550 -2.06 -7.95 23.66
N VAL A 551 -3.21 -7.54 23.12
CA VAL A 551 -3.29 -6.76 21.88
C VAL A 551 -2.48 -5.46 22.01
N VAL A 552 -2.75 -4.67 23.05
CA VAL A 552 -2.06 -3.39 23.29
C VAL A 552 -0.56 -3.63 23.50
N ALA A 553 -0.17 -4.63 24.29
CA ALA A 553 1.24 -4.91 24.56
C ALA A 553 2.00 -5.37 23.30
N LEU A 554 1.42 -6.26 22.50
CA LEU A 554 2.04 -6.75 21.27
C LEU A 554 2.30 -5.60 20.31
N LEU A 555 1.29 -4.77 20.03
CA LEU A 555 1.42 -3.63 19.11
C LEU A 555 2.34 -2.53 19.68
N SER A 556 2.34 -2.33 21.00
CA SER A 556 3.28 -1.41 21.67
C SER A 556 4.73 -1.86 21.49
N VAL A 557 5.01 -3.14 21.73
CA VAL A 557 6.38 -3.69 21.62
C VAL A 557 6.82 -3.64 20.16
N ASP A 558 5.96 -4.09 19.25
CA ASP A 558 6.26 -4.11 17.83
C ASP A 558 6.67 -2.72 17.29
N ILE A 559 5.87 -1.68 17.55
CA ILE A 559 6.17 -0.34 17.01
C ILE A 559 7.40 0.30 17.65
N LEU A 560 7.71 -0.01 18.92
CA LEU A 560 8.93 0.45 19.59
C LEU A 560 10.20 -0.13 18.95
N PHE A 561 10.10 -1.27 18.25
CA PHE A 561 11.17 -1.88 17.48
C PHE A 561 11.07 -1.61 15.96
N GLY A 562 10.27 -0.64 15.53
CA GLY A 562 10.13 -0.25 14.12
C GLY A 562 9.09 -1.06 13.33
N GLY A 563 8.24 -1.83 14.02
CA GLY A 563 7.10 -2.56 13.43
C GLY A 563 7.43 -3.80 12.61
N PRO A 564 8.42 -4.65 12.97
CA PRO A 564 8.78 -5.82 12.17
C PRO A 564 7.62 -6.81 11.98
N LEU A 565 6.75 -7.00 12.97
CA LEU A 565 5.63 -7.94 12.91
C LEU A 565 4.46 -7.42 12.04
N GLN A 566 4.48 -6.14 11.68
CA GLN A 566 3.52 -5.59 10.73
C GLN A 566 3.96 -5.81 9.28
N PHE A 567 5.23 -6.07 8.99
CA PHE A 567 5.69 -6.21 7.62
C PHE A 567 5.37 -7.63 7.08
N ASN A 568 4.79 -7.73 5.88
CA ASN A 568 4.40 -8.99 5.24
C ASN A 568 3.46 -9.88 6.07
N THR A 569 2.62 -9.29 6.93
CA THR A 569 1.61 -10.03 7.70
C THR A 569 0.20 -9.74 7.24
N VAL A 570 -0.70 -10.72 7.45
CA VAL A 570 -2.04 -10.75 6.85
C VAL A 570 -2.86 -9.48 7.13
N PHE A 571 -2.88 -8.98 8.38
CA PHE A 571 -3.49 -7.68 8.69
C PHE A 571 -2.45 -6.54 8.84
N GLY A 572 -1.19 -6.81 8.51
CA GLY A 572 -0.11 -5.83 8.44
C GLY A 572 0.03 -5.20 7.04
N TYR A 573 1.21 -4.63 6.80
CA TYR A 573 1.63 -4.02 5.55
C TYR A 573 1.87 -5.03 4.46
N SER A 574 1.58 -4.62 3.22
CA SER A 574 2.07 -5.28 2.04
C SER A 574 2.96 -4.30 1.27
N PRO A 575 4.23 -4.64 1.02
CA PRO A 575 5.13 -3.81 0.22
C PRO A 575 4.65 -3.71 -1.23
N THR A 576 3.99 -4.74 -1.78
CA THR A 576 3.43 -4.77 -3.14
C THR A 576 2.35 -3.70 -3.39
N VAL A 577 1.60 -3.32 -2.35
CA VAL A 577 0.53 -2.31 -2.43
C VAL A 577 1.05 -0.90 -2.11
N ALA A 578 2.31 -0.78 -1.65
CA ALA A 578 2.95 0.46 -1.23
C ALA A 578 2.15 1.32 -0.24
N GLY A 579 1.28 0.69 0.56
CA GLY A 579 0.38 1.42 1.46
C GLY A 579 1.15 2.15 2.57
N ARG A 580 2.02 1.40 3.27
CA ARG A 580 2.96 1.88 4.29
C ARG A 580 4.10 0.87 4.43
N PHE A 581 5.31 1.34 4.68
CA PHE A 581 6.50 0.49 4.96
C PHE A 581 6.93 0.55 6.43
N ASN A 582 6.36 1.49 7.19
CA ASN A 582 6.54 1.66 8.62
C ASN A 582 5.35 2.38 9.27
N GLY A 583 5.42 2.56 10.59
CA GLY A 583 4.35 3.17 11.37
C GLY A 583 3.39 2.14 11.97
N LEU A 584 2.17 2.57 12.29
CA LEU A 584 1.04 1.71 12.64
C LEU A 584 0.04 1.67 11.49
N GLY A 585 -0.31 0.49 10.98
CA GLY A 585 -1.24 0.38 9.86
C GLY A 585 -2.69 0.52 10.31
N ASN A 586 -3.60 0.87 9.40
CA ASN A 586 -5.03 1.06 9.73
C ASN A 586 -5.67 -0.12 10.48
N PRO A 587 -5.38 -1.40 10.15
CA PRO A 587 -5.84 -2.52 10.98
C PRO A 587 -5.26 -2.51 12.40
N ALA A 588 -3.95 -2.28 12.54
CA ALA A 588 -3.25 -2.18 13.83
C ALA A 588 -3.78 -1.02 14.68
N PHE A 589 -3.95 0.16 14.08
CA PHE A 589 -4.63 1.32 14.66
C PHE A 589 -6.03 0.96 15.19
N SER A 590 -6.84 0.27 14.37
CA SER A 590 -8.21 -0.10 14.72
C SER A 590 -8.25 -1.01 15.94
N MET A 591 -7.35 -2.00 15.99
CA MET A 591 -7.20 -2.89 17.14
C MET A 591 -6.68 -2.17 18.39
N LEU A 592 -5.61 -1.39 18.25
CA LEU A 592 -4.99 -0.65 19.36
C LEU A 592 -6.01 0.30 19.99
N THR A 593 -6.75 1.04 19.17
CA THR A 593 -7.78 1.99 19.61
C THR A 593 -8.93 1.28 20.32
N ALA A 594 -9.51 0.25 19.69
CA ALA A 594 -10.62 -0.47 20.31
C ALA A 594 -10.20 -1.17 21.60
N ALA A 595 -9.07 -1.88 21.58
CA ALA A 595 -8.57 -2.59 22.75
C ALA A 595 -8.12 -1.63 23.85
N GLY A 596 -7.44 -0.54 23.51
CA GLY A 596 -6.96 0.48 24.45
C GLY A 596 -8.10 1.19 25.17
N ILE A 597 -9.16 1.60 24.45
CA ILE A 597 -10.32 2.28 25.05
C ILE A 597 -11.09 1.34 25.99
N ILE A 598 -11.38 0.11 25.56
CA ILE A 598 -12.09 -0.87 26.41
C ILE A 598 -11.22 -1.23 27.63
N LEU A 599 -9.92 -1.49 27.41
CA LEU A 599 -8.99 -1.81 28.49
C LEU A 599 -8.87 -0.67 29.50
N ALA A 600 -8.83 0.58 29.05
CA ALA A 600 -8.80 1.75 29.93
C ALA A 600 -10.01 1.82 30.86
N ALA A 601 -11.23 1.61 30.33
CA ALA A 601 -12.44 1.55 31.15
C ALA A 601 -12.39 0.39 32.16
N LEU A 602 -11.95 -0.79 31.73
CA LEU A 602 -11.81 -1.96 32.61
C LEU A 602 -10.74 -1.75 33.70
N VAL A 603 -9.61 -1.09 33.40
CA VAL A 603 -8.57 -0.75 34.37
C VAL A 603 -9.08 0.25 35.41
N ALA A 604 -9.77 1.31 34.96
CA ALA A 604 -10.38 2.29 35.86
C ALA A 604 -11.36 1.61 36.83
N HIS A 605 -12.19 0.71 36.30
CA HIS A 605 -13.12 -0.09 37.08
C HIS A 605 -12.39 -1.01 38.09
N ARG A 606 -11.38 -1.75 37.61
CA ARG A 606 -10.74 -2.86 38.35
C ARG A 606 -9.82 -2.42 39.49
N VAL A 607 -9.15 -1.27 39.36
CA VAL A 607 -8.23 -0.73 40.38
C VAL A 607 -8.95 0.21 41.36
N ARG A 608 -10.05 0.84 40.92
CA ARG A 608 -10.88 1.80 41.64
C ARG A 608 -10.13 3.08 42.07
N GLY A 609 -10.91 4.13 42.32
CA GLY A 609 -10.43 5.41 42.82
C GLY A 609 -9.56 6.18 41.81
N SER A 610 -8.91 7.25 42.29
CA SER A 610 -8.11 8.13 41.43
C SER A 610 -6.94 7.41 40.76
N VAL A 611 -6.35 6.41 41.42
CA VAL A 611 -5.24 5.62 40.86
C VAL A 611 -5.69 4.87 39.61
N GLY A 612 -6.83 4.15 39.68
CA GLY A 612 -7.38 3.45 38.52
C GLY A 612 -7.70 4.38 37.36
N THR A 613 -8.33 5.52 37.65
CA THR A 613 -8.62 6.55 36.63
C THR A 613 -7.35 7.10 35.98
N TRP A 614 -6.32 7.43 36.76
CA TRP A 614 -5.06 7.93 36.20
C TRP A 614 -4.28 6.87 35.43
N CYS A 615 -4.32 5.60 35.84
CA CYS A 615 -3.77 4.50 35.05
C CYS A 615 -4.49 4.36 33.69
N ALA A 616 -5.82 4.50 33.67
CA ALA A 616 -6.60 4.47 32.44
C ALA A 616 -6.28 5.65 31.52
N VAL A 617 -6.18 6.86 32.07
CA VAL A 617 -5.77 8.06 31.31
C VAL A 617 -4.35 7.92 30.76
N ALA A 618 -3.41 7.38 31.55
CA ALA A 618 -2.05 7.11 31.09
C ALA A 618 -2.01 6.08 29.96
N LEU A 619 -2.83 5.02 30.04
CA LEU A 619 -2.95 4.03 28.97
C LEU A 619 -3.50 4.64 27.67
N LEU A 620 -4.50 5.51 27.76
CA LEU A 620 -5.04 6.23 26.60
C LEU A 620 -3.99 7.17 25.98
N GLY A 621 -3.26 7.92 26.81
CA GLY A 621 -2.15 8.76 26.37
C GLY A 621 -1.03 7.95 25.70
N TRP A 622 -0.73 6.76 26.23
CA TRP A 622 0.21 5.82 25.61
C TRP A 622 -0.25 5.40 24.22
N CYS A 623 -1.52 5.02 24.04
CA CYS A 623 -2.06 4.66 22.73
C CYS A 623 -1.96 5.82 21.72
N VAL A 624 -2.24 7.07 22.17
CA VAL A 624 -2.09 8.28 21.33
C VAL A 624 -0.65 8.50 20.89
N ILE A 625 0.32 8.31 21.80
CA ILE A 625 1.75 8.46 21.49
C ILE A 625 2.21 7.39 20.49
N LEU A 626 1.82 6.13 20.71
CA LEU A 626 2.17 5.05 19.81
C LEU A 626 1.65 5.30 18.40
N ASP A 627 0.42 5.76 18.27
CA ASP A 627 -0.27 5.99 16.99
C ASP A 627 0.25 7.23 16.24
N GLY A 628 0.34 8.37 16.92
CA GLY A 628 0.58 9.64 16.23
C GLY A 628 2.03 10.11 16.18
N ALA A 629 2.93 9.63 17.06
CA ALA A 629 4.29 10.15 17.11
C ALA A 629 5.05 9.84 15.79
N PRO A 630 5.78 10.81 15.19
CA PRO A 630 6.46 10.60 13.90
C PRO A 630 7.59 9.56 13.94
N MET A 631 8.14 9.27 15.12
CA MET A 631 9.14 8.21 15.33
C MET A 631 8.51 6.81 15.44
N LEU A 632 7.21 6.75 15.73
CA LEU A 632 6.47 5.52 16.01
C LEU A 632 5.40 5.32 14.93
N GLY A 633 4.12 5.45 15.27
CA GLY A 633 3.01 5.10 14.38
C GLY A 633 2.84 6.00 13.16
N ALA A 634 3.26 7.28 13.25
CA ALA A 634 3.18 8.25 12.16
C ALA A 634 1.81 8.29 11.44
N ASP A 635 0.71 8.02 12.15
CA ASP A 635 -0.63 7.96 11.58
C ASP A 635 -1.41 9.26 11.85
N VAL A 636 -1.50 10.12 10.85
CA VAL A 636 -2.23 11.39 10.96
C VAL A 636 -3.75 11.15 11.11
N GLY A 637 -4.30 10.25 10.30
CA GLY A 637 -5.73 9.90 10.33
C GLY A 637 -6.09 9.19 11.63
N GLY A 638 -5.19 8.32 12.10
CA GLY A 638 -5.24 7.70 13.42
C GLY A 638 -5.25 8.73 14.54
N ALA A 639 -4.26 9.63 14.58
CA ALA A 639 -4.11 10.63 15.65
C ALA A 639 -5.33 11.58 15.72
N LEU A 640 -5.80 12.07 14.57
CA LEU A 640 -7.00 12.91 14.49
C LEU A 640 -8.27 12.20 14.98
N SER A 641 -8.29 10.86 14.97
CA SER A 641 -9.42 10.04 15.42
C SER A 641 -9.28 9.63 16.90
N LEU A 642 -8.09 9.18 17.30
CA LEU A 642 -7.82 8.63 18.63
C LEU A 642 -7.69 9.71 19.69
N VAL A 643 -7.10 10.87 19.41
CA VAL A 643 -7.00 11.96 20.40
C VAL A 643 -8.38 12.42 20.91
N PRO A 644 -9.36 12.77 20.06
CA PRO A 644 -10.69 13.14 20.56
C PRO A 644 -11.43 11.96 21.20
N ALA A 645 -11.26 10.73 20.69
CA ALA A 645 -11.87 9.54 21.29
C ALA A 645 -11.34 9.27 22.72
N ALA A 646 -10.00 9.27 22.87
CA ALA A 646 -9.31 9.15 24.14
C ALA A 646 -9.67 10.30 25.09
N GLY A 647 -9.77 11.53 24.57
CA GLY A 647 -10.19 12.70 25.34
C GLY A 647 -11.60 12.55 25.91
N VAL A 648 -12.57 12.13 25.10
CA VAL A 648 -13.95 11.87 25.55
C VAL A 648 -13.98 10.78 26.62
N THR A 649 -13.28 9.66 26.40
CA THR A 649 -13.19 8.58 27.39
C THR A 649 -12.54 9.08 28.69
N ALA A 650 -11.42 9.78 28.61
CA ALA A 650 -10.71 10.32 29.77
C ALA A 650 -11.57 11.31 30.56
N PHE A 651 -12.25 12.25 29.90
CA PHE A 651 -13.13 13.22 30.57
C PHE A 651 -14.28 12.55 31.30
N MET A 652 -14.90 11.53 30.70
CA MET A 652 -15.96 10.77 31.36
C MET A 652 -15.45 9.97 32.55
N LEU A 653 -14.26 9.35 32.45
CA LEU A 653 -13.62 8.63 33.57
C LEU A 653 -13.20 9.57 34.71
N LEU A 654 -12.84 10.81 34.41
CA LEU A 654 -12.55 11.87 35.38
C LEU A 654 -13.81 12.50 36.00
N GLY A 655 -15.00 12.09 35.55
CA GLY A 655 -16.28 12.62 36.04
C GLY A 655 -16.63 14.02 35.53
N TRP A 656 -15.96 14.49 34.48
CA TRP A 656 -16.26 15.79 33.87
C TRP A 656 -17.54 15.70 33.05
N ARG A 657 -18.41 16.71 33.17
CA ARG A 657 -19.63 16.78 32.36
C ARG A 657 -19.28 17.25 30.94
N ILE A 658 -19.70 16.49 29.94
CA ILE A 658 -19.60 16.91 28.54
C ILE A 658 -20.48 18.15 28.34
N ARG A 659 -19.84 19.30 28.17
CA ARG A 659 -20.42 20.60 27.85
C ARG A 659 -19.74 21.13 26.59
N LEU A 660 -20.32 22.13 25.93
CA LEU A 660 -19.69 22.77 24.77
C LEU A 660 -18.22 23.17 25.06
N ARG A 661 -17.93 23.66 26.27
CA ARG A 661 -16.57 23.99 26.71
C ARG A 661 -15.61 22.80 26.70
N THR A 662 -16.02 21.61 27.16
CA THR A 662 -15.14 20.43 27.14
C THR A 662 -14.93 19.90 25.73
N VAL A 663 -15.94 20.04 24.85
CA VAL A 663 -15.82 19.72 23.42
C VAL A 663 -14.81 20.65 22.75
N VAL A 664 -14.92 21.96 22.99
CA VAL A 664 -13.97 22.97 22.46
C VAL A 664 -12.56 22.72 22.99
N LEU A 665 -12.39 22.44 24.28
CA LEU A 665 -11.09 22.12 24.87
C LEU A 665 -10.51 20.82 24.28
N GLY A 666 -11.33 19.80 24.07
CA GLY A 666 -10.93 18.56 23.41
C GLY A 666 -10.48 18.80 21.97
N ALA A 667 -11.25 19.57 21.19
CA ALA A 667 -10.89 19.94 19.82
C ALA A 667 -9.59 20.74 19.77
N ALA A 668 -9.42 21.73 20.66
CA ALA A 668 -8.18 22.50 20.78
C ALA A 668 -6.99 21.61 21.16
N ALA A 669 -7.18 20.65 22.09
CA ALA A 669 -6.15 19.69 22.45
C ALA A 669 -5.76 18.79 21.28
N THR A 670 -6.73 18.31 20.48
CA THR A 670 -6.46 17.55 19.25
C THR A 670 -5.60 18.35 18.29
N VAL A 671 -5.97 19.60 18.01
CA VAL A 671 -5.19 20.48 17.12
C VAL A 671 -3.78 20.69 17.67
N LEU A 672 -3.63 20.93 18.97
CA LEU A 672 -2.31 21.11 19.59
C LEU A 672 -1.44 19.86 19.52
N VAL A 673 -2.01 18.66 19.72
CA VAL A 673 -1.27 17.40 19.61
C VAL A 673 -0.81 17.17 18.17
N VAL A 674 -1.68 17.41 17.18
CA VAL A 674 -1.34 17.25 15.75
C VAL A 674 -0.27 18.26 15.32
N ILE A 675 -0.39 19.53 15.72
CA ILE A 675 0.65 20.54 15.49
C ILE A 675 1.95 20.14 16.19
N GLY A 676 1.89 19.62 17.41
CA GLY A 676 3.05 19.15 18.15
C GLY A 676 3.77 18.00 17.43
N PHE A 677 3.04 17.02 16.91
CA PHE A 677 3.62 15.95 16.10
C PHE A 677 4.20 16.46 14.79
N GLY A 678 3.52 17.35 14.09
CA GLY A 678 4.03 17.93 12.85
C GLY A 678 5.27 18.81 13.06
N ALA A 679 5.33 19.56 14.17
CA ALA A 679 6.52 20.31 14.55
C ALA A 679 7.70 19.38 14.88
N LEU A 680 7.47 18.25 15.53
CA LEU A 680 8.51 17.23 15.75
C LEU A 680 8.98 16.58 14.44
N ASP A 681 8.08 16.46 13.46
CA ASP A 681 8.38 15.89 12.16
C ASP A 681 9.22 16.85 11.30
N LEU A 682 8.90 18.15 11.32
CA LEU A 682 9.66 19.20 10.61
C LEU A 682 11.09 19.39 11.13
N LEU A 683 11.40 18.90 12.34
CA LEU A 683 12.77 18.90 12.87
C LEU A 683 13.64 17.78 12.28
N ARG A 684 13.06 16.87 11.48
CA ARG A 684 13.80 15.79 10.83
C ARG A 684 14.38 16.24 9.48
N PRO A 685 15.45 15.59 9.00
CA PRO A 685 15.92 15.76 7.63
C PRO A 685 14.78 15.56 6.63
N GLU A 686 14.75 16.33 5.54
CA GLU A 686 13.66 16.31 4.56
C GLU A 686 13.38 14.90 4.00
N SER A 687 14.43 14.10 3.81
CA SER A 687 14.33 12.70 3.38
C SER A 687 13.59 11.78 4.36
N GLN A 688 13.39 12.20 5.61
CA GLN A 688 12.77 11.40 6.67
C GLN A 688 11.43 11.97 7.17
N GLN A 689 11.01 13.13 6.65
CA GLN A 689 9.76 13.78 7.04
C GLN A 689 8.54 12.98 6.56
N THR A 690 7.53 12.87 7.41
CA THR A 690 6.28 12.19 7.08
C THR A 690 5.33 13.11 6.31
N HIS A 691 4.22 12.55 5.81
CA HIS A 691 3.15 13.34 5.18
C HIS A 691 2.60 14.46 6.08
N LEU A 692 2.73 14.35 7.41
CA LEU A 692 2.30 15.41 8.32
C LEU A 692 3.17 16.67 8.21
N GLY A 693 4.51 16.52 8.16
CA GLY A 693 5.44 17.61 7.96
C GLY A 693 5.21 18.32 6.62
N ARG A 694 5.05 17.53 5.54
CA ARG A 694 4.76 18.06 4.20
C ARG A 694 3.43 18.83 4.15
N LEU A 695 2.36 18.24 4.69
CA LEU A 695 1.05 18.91 4.75
C LEU A 695 1.09 20.23 5.54
N LEU A 696 1.87 20.32 6.61
CA LEU A 696 2.06 21.58 7.33
C LEU A 696 2.88 22.60 6.52
N SER A 697 3.88 22.15 5.77
CA SER A 697 4.63 22.99 4.83
C SER A 697 3.71 23.54 3.74
N ASP A 698 2.87 22.69 3.15
CA ASP A 698 1.94 23.05 2.08
C ASP A 698 0.85 24.02 2.58
N ILE A 699 0.31 23.81 3.77
CA ILE A 699 -0.63 24.76 4.38
C ILE A 699 0.05 26.11 4.65
N GLY A 700 1.34 26.08 5.03
CA GLY A 700 2.16 27.28 5.21
C GLY A 700 2.37 28.05 3.90
N ALA A 701 2.60 27.34 2.80
CA ALA A 701 2.85 27.91 1.48
C ALA A 701 1.58 28.33 0.72
N ASN A 702 0.55 27.46 0.71
CA ASN A 702 -0.63 27.55 -0.16
C ASN A 702 -1.93 27.89 0.60
N GLY A 703 -1.87 28.00 1.93
CA GLY A 703 -3.01 28.39 2.78
C GLY A 703 -3.99 27.25 3.10
N ALA A 704 -5.07 27.59 3.83
CA ALA A 704 -6.02 26.61 4.37
C ALA A 704 -6.88 25.85 3.34
N GLY A 705 -6.91 26.31 2.08
CA GLY A 705 -7.68 25.67 1.00
C GLY A 705 -7.16 24.28 0.62
N ALA A 706 -5.85 24.03 0.78
CA ALA A 706 -5.24 22.72 0.58
C ALA A 706 -5.83 21.67 1.54
N PHE A 707 -6.03 22.03 2.81
CA PHE A 707 -6.60 21.15 3.82
C PHE A 707 -8.06 20.79 3.54
N GLU A 708 -8.88 21.75 3.14
CA GLU A 708 -10.30 21.52 2.83
C GLU A 708 -10.46 20.54 1.66
N THR A 709 -9.66 20.71 0.62
CA THR A 709 -9.67 19.86 -0.58
C THR A 709 -9.28 18.41 -0.26
N VAL A 710 -8.26 18.21 0.58
CA VAL A 710 -7.81 16.88 1.01
C VAL A 710 -8.91 16.17 1.83
N VAL A 711 -9.51 16.85 2.81
CA VAL A 711 -10.50 16.25 3.71
C VAL A 711 -11.81 15.90 2.98
N LEU A 712 -12.37 16.84 2.21
CA LEU A 712 -13.64 16.62 1.50
C LEU A 712 -13.51 15.51 0.43
N ARG A 713 -12.35 15.44 -0.24
CA ARG A 713 -12.10 14.43 -1.27
C ARG A 713 -11.83 13.04 -0.66
N LYS A 714 -11.11 12.93 0.47
CA LYS A 714 -10.96 11.67 1.23
C LYS A 714 -12.31 11.13 1.72
N LEU A 715 -13.19 12.01 2.18
CA LEU A 715 -14.54 11.62 2.59
C LEU A 715 -15.33 11.01 1.43
N ASN A 716 -15.26 11.60 0.23
CA ASN A 716 -15.89 11.06 -0.97
C ASN A 716 -15.32 9.69 -1.38
N ALA A 717 -14.00 9.51 -1.28
CA ALA A 717 -13.36 8.21 -1.53
C ALA A 717 -13.82 7.14 -0.53
N ASN A 718 -13.96 7.49 0.75
CA ASN A 718 -14.44 6.56 1.78
C ASN A 718 -15.91 6.14 1.57
N LEU A 719 -16.74 7.01 0.99
CA LEU A 719 -18.13 6.70 0.65
C LEU A 719 -18.25 5.67 -0.50
N SER A 720 -17.33 5.68 -1.46
CA SER A 720 -17.37 4.72 -2.59
C SER A 720 -16.99 3.29 -2.18
N VAL A 721 -16.16 3.14 -1.13
CA VAL A 721 -15.69 1.84 -0.61
C VAL A 721 -16.75 1.09 0.22
N LEU A 722 -17.82 1.78 0.65
CA LEU A 722 -18.89 1.17 1.44
C LEU A 722 -19.52 -0.06 0.79
N ASN A 723 -19.60 -0.10 -0.55
CA ASN A 723 -20.29 -1.18 -1.27
C ASN A 723 -19.37 -2.33 -1.72
N THR A 724 -18.04 -2.20 -1.56
CA THR A 724 -17.07 -3.17 -2.12
C THR A 724 -16.25 -3.90 -1.05
N SER A 725 -16.29 -3.45 0.21
CA SER A 725 -15.50 -4.04 1.29
C SER A 725 -16.25 -5.13 2.07
N ILE A 726 -15.57 -6.25 2.35
CA ILE A 726 -16.08 -7.30 3.24
C ILE A 726 -16.35 -6.78 4.65
N TRP A 727 -15.61 -5.77 5.09
CA TRP A 727 -15.76 -5.14 6.40
C TRP A 727 -17.10 -4.43 6.58
N THR A 728 -17.77 -4.07 5.48
CA THR A 728 -19.14 -3.52 5.52
C THR A 728 -20.11 -4.50 6.19
N LEU A 729 -19.89 -5.82 6.09
CA LEU A 729 -20.73 -6.84 6.74
C LEU A 729 -20.66 -6.80 8.27
N MET A 730 -19.60 -6.23 8.87
CA MET A 730 -19.51 -6.08 10.33
C MET A 730 -20.58 -5.16 10.89
N LEU A 731 -20.96 -4.10 10.16
CA LEU A 731 -21.96 -3.14 10.63
C LEU A 731 -23.32 -3.80 10.87
N PRO A 732 -24.02 -4.33 9.83
CA PRO A 732 -25.33 -4.94 10.03
C PRO A 732 -25.25 -6.13 10.98
N LEU A 733 -24.16 -6.90 10.96
CA LEU A 733 -23.95 -8.01 11.88
C LEU A 733 -23.98 -7.56 13.35
N VAL A 734 -23.13 -6.60 13.71
CA VAL A 734 -23.01 -6.14 15.10
C VAL A 734 -24.21 -5.32 15.53
N PHE A 735 -24.76 -4.46 14.66
CA PHE A 735 -25.98 -3.71 14.98
C PHE A 735 -27.19 -4.63 15.17
N ALA A 736 -27.38 -5.64 14.32
CA ALA A 736 -28.46 -6.61 14.47
C ALA A 736 -28.29 -7.43 15.75
N ALA A 737 -27.06 -7.84 16.07
CA ALA A 737 -26.77 -8.58 17.29
C ALA A 737 -27.05 -7.74 18.56
N VAL A 738 -26.59 -6.49 18.58
CA VAL A 738 -26.87 -5.56 19.68
C VAL A 738 -28.37 -5.29 19.82
N ALA A 739 -29.06 -5.02 18.71
CA ALA A 739 -30.52 -4.83 18.69
C ALA A 739 -31.27 -6.08 19.19
N PHE A 740 -30.82 -7.27 18.79
CA PHE A 740 -31.35 -8.53 19.28
C PHE A 740 -31.16 -8.68 20.79
N VAL A 741 -29.98 -8.36 21.34
CA VAL A 741 -29.75 -8.41 22.79
C VAL A 741 -30.61 -7.36 23.53
N PHE A 742 -30.78 -6.16 22.98
CA PHE A 742 -31.68 -5.14 23.54
C PHE A 742 -33.14 -5.61 23.57
N TRP A 743 -33.57 -6.36 22.56
CA TRP A 743 -34.92 -6.90 22.48
C TRP A 743 -35.12 -8.13 23.38
N TRP A 744 -34.16 -9.05 23.37
CA TRP A 744 -34.27 -10.35 24.04
C TRP A 744 -33.84 -10.34 25.49
N ALA A 745 -32.75 -9.62 25.83
CA ALA A 745 -32.15 -9.59 27.16
C ALA A 745 -31.66 -8.20 27.60
N PRO A 746 -32.51 -7.14 27.58
CA PRO A 746 -32.10 -5.79 27.93
C PRO A 746 -31.59 -5.66 29.37
N TRP A 747 -32.04 -6.53 30.28
CA TRP A 747 -31.58 -6.54 31.67
C TRP A 747 -30.09 -6.85 31.77
N ARG A 748 -29.53 -7.75 30.94
CA ARG A 748 -28.09 -8.06 30.96
C ARG A 748 -27.23 -6.85 30.63
N LEU A 749 -27.65 -6.07 29.62
CA LEU A 749 -26.96 -4.83 29.24
C LEU A 749 -27.02 -3.79 30.37
N ARG A 750 -28.18 -3.68 31.06
CA ARG A 750 -28.30 -2.84 32.25
C ARG A 750 -27.39 -3.32 33.37
N THR A 751 -27.32 -4.63 33.62
CA THR A 751 -26.44 -5.20 34.63
C THR A 751 -24.97 -4.96 34.31
N ILE A 752 -24.53 -5.06 33.04
CA ILE A 752 -23.16 -4.67 32.65
C ILE A 752 -22.94 -3.19 32.98
N ALA A 753 -23.86 -2.31 32.59
CA ALA A 753 -23.77 -0.87 32.82
C ALA A 753 -23.86 -0.46 34.30
N GLU A 754 -24.41 -1.31 35.17
CA GLU A 754 -24.48 -1.13 36.62
C GLU A 754 -23.23 -1.68 37.31
N ARG A 755 -22.78 -2.87 36.90
CA ARG A 755 -21.60 -3.55 37.46
C ARG A 755 -20.30 -2.91 37.00
N ILE A 756 -20.26 -2.32 35.81
CA ILE A 756 -19.09 -1.68 35.20
C ILE A 756 -19.51 -0.30 34.61
N PRO A 757 -19.77 0.72 35.45
CA PRO A 757 -20.23 2.03 34.97
C PRO A 757 -19.27 2.71 33.99
N GLU A 758 -17.96 2.43 34.13
CA GLU A 758 -16.88 2.98 33.30
C GLU A 758 -17.01 2.58 31.82
N GLU A 759 -17.70 1.49 31.48
CA GLU A 759 -17.97 1.08 30.08
C GLU A 759 -18.70 2.15 29.28
N ARG A 760 -19.49 3.01 29.93
CA ARG A 760 -20.16 4.14 29.26
C ARG A 760 -19.16 5.10 28.62
N ALA A 761 -18.00 5.29 29.26
CA ALA A 761 -16.92 6.11 28.72
C ALA A 761 -16.23 5.42 27.53
N ALA A 762 -16.08 4.09 27.57
CA ALA A 762 -15.54 3.33 26.45
C ALA A 762 -16.47 3.40 25.24
N VAL A 763 -17.78 3.17 25.40
CA VAL A 763 -18.76 3.25 24.29
C VAL A 763 -18.74 4.64 23.63
N ALA A 764 -18.72 5.71 24.41
CA ALA A 764 -18.67 7.07 23.87
C ALA A 764 -17.38 7.32 23.06
N GLY A 765 -16.22 6.91 23.60
CA GLY A 765 -14.94 7.02 22.90
C GLY A 765 -14.87 6.18 21.63
N LEU A 766 -15.37 4.94 21.68
CA LEU A 766 -15.41 4.04 20.53
C LEU A 766 -16.30 4.58 19.40
N ILE A 767 -17.44 5.19 19.71
CA ILE A 767 -18.29 5.84 18.69
C ILE A 767 -17.52 6.97 18.01
N VAL A 768 -16.86 7.81 18.79
CA VAL A 768 -16.02 8.90 18.24
C VAL A 768 -14.91 8.33 17.37
N ALA A 769 -14.19 7.31 17.85
CA ALA A 769 -13.11 6.66 17.13
C ALA A 769 -13.58 6.01 15.82
N MET A 770 -14.73 5.34 15.81
CA MET A 770 -15.27 4.70 14.61
C MET A 770 -15.74 5.72 13.57
N VAL A 771 -16.42 6.80 14.01
CA VAL A 771 -16.91 7.85 13.10
C VAL A 771 -15.76 8.64 12.50
N LEU A 772 -14.83 9.12 13.34
CA LEU A 772 -13.68 9.88 12.85
C LEU A 772 -12.70 8.97 12.10
N GLY A 773 -12.50 7.74 12.59
CA GLY A 773 -11.67 6.74 11.93
C GLY A 773 -12.15 6.44 10.52
N PHE A 774 -13.46 6.24 10.33
CA PHE A 774 -14.07 6.09 9.01
C PHE A 774 -13.88 7.32 8.11
N ALA A 775 -14.01 8.53 8.66
CA ALA A 775 -13.96 9.76 7.88
C ALA A 775 -12.52 10.15 7.46
N LEU A 776 -11.55 9.92 8.33
CA LEU A 776 -10.20 10.50 8.22
C LEU A 776 -9.11 9.52 7.77
N ASN A 777 -9.34 8.20 7.85
CA ASN A 777 -8.37 7.21 7.41
C ASN A 777 -8.64 6.74 5.99
N ASP A 778 -7.58 6.35 5.27
CA ASP A 778 -7.63 5.96 3.86
C ASP A 778 -8.28 4.59 3.62
N SER A 779 -8.52 3.79 4.67
CA SER A 779 -9.16 2.47 4.57
C SER A 779 -10.69 2.49 4.75
N GLY A 780 -11.29 3.67 4.95
CA GLY A 780 -12.72 3.87 5.09
C GLY A 780 -13.37 2.89 6.07
N ILE A 781 -14.32 2.10 5.59
CA ILE A 781 -15.15 1.18 6.40
C ILE A 781 -14.37 0.04 7.08
N SER A 782 -13.15 -0.25 6.62
CA SER A 782 -12.31 -1.31 7.22
C SER A 782 -11.92 -0.96 8.67
N VAL A 783 -11.69 0.32 8.96
CA VAL A 783 -11.34 0.81 10.29
C VAL A 783 -12.44 0.52 11.33
N PRO A 784 -13.67 1.04 11.19
CA PRO A 784 -14.74 0.70 12.12
C PRO A 784 -15.12 -0.78 12.06
N GLY A 785 -14.99 -1.47 10.92
CA GLY A 785 -15.25 -2.91 10.82
C GLY A 785 -14.35 -3.74 11.76
N ILE A 786 -13.05 -3.46 11.79
CA ILE A 786 -12.10 -4.13 12.68
C ILE A 786 -12.35 -3.75 14.15
N MET A 787 -12.61 -2.45 14.42
CA MET A 787 -12.96 -2.00 15.77
C MET A 787 -14.20 -2.73 16.29
N LEU A 788 -15.26 -2.83 15.47
CA LEU A 788 -16.48 -3.59 15.77
C LEU A 788 -16.17 -5.07 16.03
N GLY A 789 -15.17 -5.63 15.35
CA GLY A 789 -14.62 -6.95 15.63
C GLY A 789 -14.27 -7.15 17.11
N VAL A 790 -13.39 -6.27 17.61
CA VAL A 790 -12.92 -6.27 19.01
C VAL A 790 -14.06 -5.95 19.98
N VAL A 791 -14.89 -4.94 19.67
CA VAL A 791 -16.03 -4.52 20.51
C VAL A 791 -17.05 -5.64 20.66
N SER A 792 -17.42 -6.28 19.55
CA SER A 792 -18.41 -7.37 19.52
C SER A 792 -17.97 -8.56 20.36
N ALA A 793 -16.73 -9.03 20.20
CA ALA A 793 -16.21 -10.16 20.98
C ALA A 793 -16.10 -9.80 22.48
N SER A 794 -15.72 -8.56 22.80
CA SER A 794 -15.63 -8.05 24.18
C SER A 794 -17.00 -7.99 24.86
N LEU A 795 -17.99 -7.39 24.19
CA LEU A 795 -19.37 -7.31 24.68
C LEU A 795 -19.94 -8.70 24.94
N MET A 796 -19.69 -9.64 24.04
CA MET A 796 -20.20 -11.00 24.18
C MET A 796 -19.55 -11.77 25.32
N ASN A 797 -18.25 -11.58 25.56
CA ASN A 797 -17.58 -12.13 26.74
C ASN A 797 -18.23 -11.63 28.04
N LEU A 798 -18.54 -10.33 28.12
CA LEU A 798 -19.21 -9.73 29.28
C LEU A 798 -20.65 -10.25 29.44
N LEU A 799 -21.42 -10.35 28.34
CA LEU A 799 -22.80 -10.86 28.36
C LEU A 799 -22.92 -12.29 28.90
N LEU A 800 -21.94 -13.14 28.58
CA LEU A 800 -21.89 -14.52 29.06
C LEU A 800 -21.58 -14.62 30.55
N ARG A 801 -20.92 -13.61 31.13
CA ARG A 801 -20.35 -13.66 32.49
C ARG A 801 -21.04 -12.73 33.48
N VAL A 802 -21.86 -11.80 33.01
CA VAL A 802 -22.50 -10.77 33.85
C VAL A 802 -23.35 -11.36 34.99
N ASP A 803 -23.95 -12.54 34.79
CA ASP A 803 -24.75 -13.23 35.81
C ASP A 803 -23.91 -14.00 36.83
N ASP A 804 -22.59 -14.10 36.62
CA ASP A 804 -21.74 -14.78 37.57
C ASP A 804 -21.69 -13.99 38.88
N GLY A 805 -21.81 -14.70 40.01
CA GLY A 805 -21.48 -14.17 41.35
C GLY A 805 -19.99 -13.88 41.55
N LEU A 806 -19.21 -13.76 40.46
CA LEU A 806 -17.83 -13.33 40.49
C LEU A 806 -17.77 -11.86 40.90
N PRO A 807 -16.90 -11.46 41.83
CA PRO A 807 -16.70 -10.04 42.12
C PRO A 807 -16.18 -9.30 40.88
N SER A 808 -16.63 -8.06 40.66
CA SER A 808 -16.07 -7.22 39.59
C SER A 808 -14.81 -6.49 40.04
N THR A 809 -14.68 -6.21 41.35
CA THR A 809 -13.50 -5.53 41.93
C THR A 809 -12.96 -6.19 43.21
N PRO A 810 -11.67 -5.98 43.58
CA PRO A 810 -11.14 -6.43 44.86
C PRO A 810 -11.84 -5.75 46.04
N GLY A 811 -12.30 -6.55 47.02
CA GLY A 811 -12.98 -6.04 48.21
C GLY A 811 -14.51 -6.07 48.12
N GLU A 812 -15.06 -6.33 46.93
CA GLU A 812 -16.48 -6.64 46.76
C GLU A 812 -16.76 -8.08 47.25
N ALA A 813 -17.75 -8.25 48.12
CA ALA A 813 -18.17 -9.58 48.54
C ALA A 813 -18.82 -10.30 47.35
N PRO A 814 -18.55 -11.60 47.13
CA PRO A 814 -19.25 -12.36 46.10
C PRO A 814 -20.75 -12.28 46.36
N THR A 815 -21.51 -11.79 45.39
CA THR A 815 -22.96 -11.67 45.47
C THR A 815 -23.54 -13.09 45.57
N PRO A 816 -24.20 -13.47 46.68
CA PRO A 816 -24.91 -14.74 46.76
C PRO A 816 -25.95 -14.74 45.64
N GLY A 817 -26.03 -15.83 44.87
CA GLY A 817 -26.89 -15.94 43.69
C GLY A 817 -28.28 -15.35 43.97
N SER A 818 -28.55 -14.18 43.39
CA SER A 818 -29.90 -13.66 43.36
C SER A 818 -30.72 -14.62 42.48
N PRO A 819 -31.98 -14.93 42.84
CA PRO A 819 -32.77 -15.84 42.04
C PRO A 819 -32.80 -15.34 40.60
N VAL A 820 -32.66 -16.27 39.66
CA VAL A 820 -33.02 -16.03 38.25
C VAL A 820 -34.35 -15.28 38.27
N GLN A 821 -34.37 -14.02 37.85
CA GLN A 821 -35.64 -13.41 37.47
C GLN A 821 -36.10 -14.21 36.28
N GLU A 822 -37.04 -15.12 36.52
CA GLU A 822 -37.76 -15.80 35.46
C GLU A 822 -38.30 -14.74 34.48
N PRO A 823 -38.38 -15.06 33.18
CA PRO A 823 -39.09 -14.21 32.23
C PRO A 823 -40.49 -13.91 32.80
N PRO A 824 -41.12 -12.75 32.52
CA PRO A 824 -42.43 -12.42 33.07
C PRO A 824 -43.42 -13.52 32.71
N GLY A 825 -43.71 -14.38 33.69
CA GLY A 825 -44.54 -15.55 33.52
C GLY A 825 -46.00 -15.13 33.40
N GLU A 826 -46.71 -15.81 32.50
CA GLU A 826 -48.18 -15.85 32.47
C GLU A 826 -48.76 -16.10 33.88
N PRO A 827 -49.94 -15.55 34.19
CA PRO A 827 -50.52 -15.63 35.52
C PRO A 827 -50.72 -17.08 35.97
N SER A 828 -50.16 -17.42 37.14
CA SER A 828 -50.23 -18.75 37.74
C SER A 828 -51.67 -19.17 38.01
N GLN A 829 -52.01 -20.41 37.63
CA GLN A 829 -53.28 -21.10 37.91
C GLN A 829 -53.46 -21.48 39.40
N SER A 830 -53.25 -20.56 40.35
CA SER A 830 -53.47 -20.82 41.78
C SER A 830 -54.73 -20.15 42.36
N GLU A 831 -55.54 -19.46 41.55
CA GLU A 831 -56.81 -18.84 42.00
C GLU A 831 -58.08 -19.64 41.63
N ARG A 832 -57.97 -20.78 40.95
CA ARG A 832 -59.12 -21.68 40.72
C ARG A 832 -58.98 -22.96 41.52
N THR A 833 -59.27 -22.90 42.83
CA THR A 833 -59.92 -23.98 43.61
C THR A 833 -59.80 -23.67 45.10
N LYS A 834 -60.64 -22.77 45.63
CA LYS A 834 -61.07 -22.79 47.04
C LYS A 834 -62.50 -22.24 47.14
N SER A 835 -63.47 -23.11 46.86
CA SER A 835 -64.87 -22.88 47.20
C SER A 835 -65.51 -24.21 47.55
N THR A 836 -65.32 -24.66 48.79
CA THR A 836 -66.26 -25.57 49.47
C THR A 836 -65.87 -25.67 50.95
N GLU A 837 -66.54 -24.89 51.78
CA GLU A 837 -66.71 -25.17 53.21
C GLU A 837 -68.20 -25.52 53.44
N PRO A 838 -68.51 -26.54 54.23
CA PRO A 838 -69.84 -26.73 54.79
C PRO A 838 -69.90 -26.12 56.20
N SER A 839 -71.02 -25.48 56.53
CA SER A 839 -71.41 -25.21 57.92
C SER A 839 -72.91 -25.51 58.06
N PRO A 840 -73.33 -26.30 59.06
CA PRO A 840 -74.71 -26.33 59.50
C PRO A 840 -74.94 -25.33 60.64
N GLU A 841 -76.02 -24.56 60.47
CA GLU A 841 -77.02 -24.08 61.44
C GLU A 841 -76.60 -23.60 62.84
N VAL A 842 -77.13 -22.42 63.25
CA VAL A 842 -78.27 -22.30 64.20
C VAL A 842 -78.81 -20.85 64.24
N SER A 843 -80.07 -20.71 63.81
CA SER A 843 -81.22 -19.99 64.39
C SER A 843 -81.17 -18.55 64.97
N THR A 844 -82.23 -17.83 64.58
CA THR A 844 -82.99 -16.69 65.18
C THR A 844 -82.79 -15.37 64.42
N GLY A 845 -83.80 -14.61 64.02
CA GLY A 845 -85.24 -14.60 64.25
C GLY A 845 -85.76 -13.19 63.90
N SER A 846 -87.04 -13.10 63.53
CA SER A 846 -87.86 -11.93 63.11
C SER A 846 -87.59 -11.31 61.74
#